data_AF-A0A1M6ARJ4-F1
#
_entry.id   AF-A0A1M6ARJ4-F1
#
_cell.length_a   1.000
_cell.length_b   1.000
_cell.length_c   1.000
_cell.angle_alpha   90.00
_cell.angle_beta   90.00
_cell.angle_gamma   90.00
#
_symmetry.space_group_name_H-M   'P 1'
#
loop_
_entity.id
_entity.type
_entity.pdbx_description
1 polymer ?
#
loop_
_entity_poly.entity_id
_entity_poly.type
_entity_poly.pdbx_seq_one_letter_code
_entity_poly.pdbx_strand_id
1 'polypeptide(L)'
;MRTVCPPLLLLLLLLVGVSPGQAQRLTFVGRVTEAANGKPVPFASLFVPGSSIGITADAEGRYELSVPQPIDTLVASALGFGVQKKAVGRQPRQTVNFALGTGAVSLGEVVVRPRENPAYVILRRVQAHKPQNDKRSLDGFEFDSYNRVQTSLTNLPDRLAQRRVIKDMLALADTLGQPHDAANPASLPVFASEILSRFYMHNRPLRKREEIRKTQMRGLGPREGSVLSQILGSSFQDYDFYLNWQNILGKDFISPIADGWRLAYEYELQDSVRIGQDWCYQLGVVPRRAQDLAFVGTIWITAETYALRRVDLKISPQANLNFVSQLTVFQELTPPADGPGLPVRTKVAIGVKPADKQAGILVRFTTLNSGFERRPRDLAFYDRPMETAANAYEVPKGFFEQHRPDSLSTAEQHSFVMLDSVKELPSVRSLLDVADILVNGYKRVGKLDVGPLLAIYGFNNVEGHRLRMGFRTTPEMSRNWFTRAYLAYGFRDEQFKYGLRINRIVERRHWTVASVEYRHDLDQVALLDNEFGQENPLFDAAARLGNVRQGRPLMRDLSLASLQTDVFRGFTQKITVRRQSFSPLYRFAYYNTERREPGAPTAADFTLAEVILESRYARDEVLVENGNRRMAMGLMRWPVFTFRYIMGVNQVLGSDFKYQKFNFVVTQSVQLGQLGRADYRIDAGYIPSTVPYPILKTHLGNQSPFYNGAAFNLMRFFEFVSDRYVAVRVEDHFEGLFLNSVPLLKKLNWRLLATGNVLYGGVSAANRHLTPPLDPHDGRPLPTFQSLGRLPYAEVGYGVENIFKVARVDFLHRLTYRDAPDARNFGVKLSLQFKL
;
A
#
# COMPACT_ATOMS: atom_id res chain seq x y z
N MET A 1 -67.12 79.29 61.71
CA MET A 1 -66.13 78.85 60.70
C MET A 1 -66.43 77.41 60.32
N ARG A 2 -66.36 77.17 59.01
CA ARG A 2 -66.62 76.00 58.14
C ARG A 2 -66.82 74.59 58.74
N THR A 3 -67.90 73.99 58.26
CA THR A 3 -68.38 72.59 58.29
C THR A 3 -68.01 71.85 56.99
N VAL A 4 -67.60 70.57 57.07
CA VAL A 4 -67.64 69.55 55.98
C VAL A 4 -67.65 68.15 56.61
N CYS A 5 -68.63 67.28 56.27
CA CYS A 5 -68.55 65.81 56.06
C CYS A 5 -69.97 65.18 55.96
N PRO A 6 -70.19 64.01 55.32
CA PRO A 6 -70.04 63.68 53.88
C PRO A 6 -71.31 62.97 53.29
N PRO A 7 -71.45 62.78 51.94
CA PRO A 7 -72.62 62.12 51.36
C PRO A 7 -72.32 60.72 50.78
N LEU A 8 -72.98 59.69 51.32
CA LEU A 8 -72.94 58.28 50.88
C LEU A 8 -74.30 57.75 50.38
N LEU A 9 -75.30 58.62 50.15
CA LEU A 9 -76.69 58.14 49.98
C LEU A 9 -77.35 58.40 48.62
N LEU A 10 -76.66 59.02 47.65
CA LEU A 10 -77.31 59.45 46.39
C LEU A 10 -77.00 58.59 45.15
N LEU A 11 -76.20 57.52 45.26
CA LEU A 11 -75.89 56.62 44.13
C LEU A 11 -76.58 55.24 44.23
N LEU A 12 -77.46 55.05 45.22
CA LEU A 12 -78.12 53.76 45.51
C LEU A 12 -79.47 53.57 44.76
N LEU A 13 -79.83 54.44 43.82
CA LEU A 13 -81.18 54.46 43.21
C LEU A 13 -81.22 54.31 41.68
N LEU A 14 -80.13 53.85 41.04
CA LEU A 14 -80.04 53.78 39.57
C LEU A 14 -79.67 52.40 38.99
N LEU A 15 -79.84 51.30 39.74
CA LEU A 15 -79.44 49.95 39.30
C LEU A 15 -80.49 48.86 39.56
N VAL A 16 -81.76 49.11 39.17
CA VAL A 16 -82.81 48.09 39.13
C VAL A 16 -83.24 47.86 37.68
N GLY A 17 -82.93 46.67 37.13
CA GLY A 17 -83.62 46.15 35.95
C GLY A 17 -82.76 45.37 34.93
N VAL A 18 -82.30 44.15 35.26
CA VAL A 18 -82.03 43.10 34.25
C VAL A 18 -82.33 41.72 34.84
N SER A 19 -83.34 41.04 34.30
CA SER A 19 -83.69 39.64 34.60
C SER A 19 -82.76 38.69 33.84
N PRO A 20 -82.25 37.59 34.44
CA PRO A 20 -81.52 36.56 33.68
C PRO A 20 -82.50 35.62 32.97
N GLY A 21 -82.38 35.51 31.64
CA GLY A 21 -83.11 34.53 30.82
C GLY A 21 -82.65 33.10 31.08
N GLN A 22 -83.59 32.16 31.16
CA GLN A 22 -83.27 30.73 31.26
C GLN A 22 -82.74 30.18 29.92
N ALA A 23 -81.51 29.65 29.93
CA ALA A 23 -80.95 28.91 28.80
C ALA A 23 -81.43 27.45 28.84
N GLN A 24 -82.07 26.99 27.76
CA GLN A 24 -82.46 25.58 27.59
C GLN A 24 -81.21 24.71 27.37
N ARG A 25 -80.92 23.81 28.32
CA ARG A 25 -79.84 22.81 28.19
C ARG A 25 -80.34 21.58 27.43
N LEU A 26 -79.51 21.06 26.52
CA LEU A 26 -79.75 19.79 25.82
C LEU A 26 -78.96 18.69 26.51
N THR A 27 -79.61 17.57 26.86
CA THR A 27 -78.97 16.42 27.52
C THR A 27 -78.91 15.22 26.57
N PHE A 28 -77.72 14.66 26.41
CA PHE A 28 -77.43 13.49 25.59
C PHE A 28 -77.10 12.32 26.51
N VAL A 29 -77.83 11.22 26.38
CA VAL A 29 -77.54 9.97 27.10
C VAL A 29 -77.26 8.85 26.12
N GLY A 30 -76.43 7.89 26.48
CA GLY A 30 -76.20 6.75 25.60
C GLY A 30 -75.12 5.81 26.09
N ARG A 31 -74.77 4.85 25.23
CA ARG A 31 -73.73 3.86 25.47
C ARG A 31 -72.74 3.79 24.31
N VAL A 32 -71.46 3.61 24.63
CA VAL A 32 -70.37 3.38 23.70
C VAL A 32 -69.99 1.89 23.72
N THR A 33 -70.03 1.25 22.56
CA THR A 33 -69.75 -0.18 22.38
C THR A 33 -68.75 -0.40 21.24
N GLU A 34 -68.11 -1.56 21.23
CA GLU A 34 -67.26 -2.00 20.13
C GLU A 34 -68.13 -2.51 18.97
N ALA A 35 -67.83 -2.07 17.74
CA ALA A 35 -68.60 -2.43 16.55
C ALA A 35 -68.53 -3.94 16.20
N ALA A 36 -67.43 -4.61 16.57
CA ALA A 36 -67.19 -6.01 16.20
C ALA A 36 -67.96 -7.03 17.05
N ASN A 37 -68.14 -6.76 18.35
CA ASN A 37 -68.67 -7.75 19.30
C ASN A 37 -69.73 -7.19 20.27
N GLY A 38 -70.07 -5.90 20.18
CA GLY A 38 -71.08 -5.26 21.02
C GLY A 38 -70.71 -5.09 22.49
N LYS A 39 -69.46 -5.38 22.89
CA LYS A 39 -68.98 -5.17 24.26
C LYS A 39 -68.87 -3.67 24.58
N PRO A 40 -69.09 -3.25 25.83
CA PRO A 40 -68.92 -1.85 26.22
C PRO A 40 -67.46 -1.41 26.06
N VAL A 41 -67.28 -0.17 25.60
CA VAL A 41 -65.97 0.49 25.59
C VAL A 41 -65.90 1.40 26.81
N PRO A 42 -65.24 0.98 27.90
CA PRO A 42 -65.16 1.76 29.12
C PRO A 42 -64.31 3.01 28.88
N PHE A 43 -64.64 4.09 29.59
CA PHE A 43 -63.85 5.33 29.60
C PHE A 43 -63.68 6.01 28.23
N ALA A 44 -64.57 5.75 27.27
CA ALA A 44 -64.60 6.48 26.01
C ALA A 44 -64.89 7.97 26.24
N SER A 45 -64.15 8.86 25.58
CA SER A 45 -64.37 10.30 25.64
C SER A 45 -65.44 10.71 24.65
N LEU A 46 -66.47 11.42 25.13
CA LEU A 46 -67.51 12.03 24.31
C LEU A 46 -67.42 13.54 24.39
N PHE A 47 -67.35 14.21 23.24
CA PHE A 47 -67.17 15.66 23.19
C PHE A 47 -67.85 16.30 21.98
N VAL A 48 -68.07 17.60 22.10
CA VAL A 48 -68.58 18.45 21.02
C VAL A 48 -67.39 19.02 20.24
N PRO A 49 -67.29 18.78 18.92
CA PRO A 49 -66.21 19.32 18.10
C PRO A 49 -66.12 20.85 18.19
N GLY A 50 -64.91 21.38 18.41
CA GLY A 50 -64.68 22.83 18.50
C GLY A 50 -65.10 23.48 19.81
N SER A 51 -65.48 22.69 20.82
CA SER A 51 -65.87 23.16 22.15
C SER A 51 -65.06 22.46 23.25
N SER A 52 -65.00 23.06 24.44
CA SER A 52 -64.41 22.45 25.64
C SER A 52 -65.39 21.54 26.40
N ILE A 53 -66.58 21.30 25.85
CA ILE A 53 -67.65 20.51 26.47
C ILE A 53 -67.51 19.04 26.09
N GLY A 54 -67.28 18.20 27.09
CA GLY A 54 -67.20 16.75 26.94
C GLY A 54 -67.28 16.01 28.28
N ILE A 55 -67.47 14.70 28.21
CA ILE A 55 -67.51 13.79 29.36
C ILE A 55 -66.83 12.47 28.99
N THR A 56 -66.47 11.68 29.99
CA THR A 56 -65.95 10.32 29.84
C THR A 56 -67.03 9.32 30.24
N ALA A 57 -67.20 8.25 29.45
CA ALA A 57 -68.14 7.17 29.76
C ALA A 57 -67.70 6.36 31.00
N ASP A 58 -68.64 5.72 31.68
CA ASP A 58 -68.38 4.83 32.82
C ASP A 58 -67.80 3.46 32.41
N ALA A 59 -67.61 2.56 33.38
CA ALA A 59 -67.06 1.22 33.16
C ALA A 59 -67.95 0.33 32.28
N GLU A 60 -69.27 0.60 32.26
CA GLU A 60 -70.24 -0.07 31.41
C GLU A 60 -70.42 0.64 30.05
N GLY A 61 -69.64 1.69 29.78
CA GLY A 61 -69.65 2.48 28.55
C GLY A 61 -70.81 3.46 28.45
N ARG A 62 -71.54 3.75 29.53
CA ARG A 62 -72.67 4.70 29.54
C ARG A 62 -72.18 6.12 29.79
N TYR A 63 -72.91 7.10 29.27
CA TYR A 63 -72.59 8.51 29.48
C TYR A 63 -73.86 9.38 29.55
N GLU A 64 -73.74 10.55 30.18
CA GLU A 64 -74.74 11.61 30.19
C GLU A 64 -74.04 12.97 30.04
N LEU A 65 -74.22 13.64 28.89
CA LEU A 65 -73.61 14.93 28.59
C LEU A 65 -74.69 16.02 28.49
N SER A 66 -74.54 17.10 29.26
CA SER A 66 -75.43 18.26 29.14
C SER A 66 -74.72 19.44 28.49
N VAL A 67 -75.31 19.99 27.44
CA VAL A 67 -74.75 21.06 26.61
C VAL A 67 -75.65 22.30 26.69
N PRO A 68 -75.10 23.50 26.97
CA PRO A 68 -75.87 24.73 27.18
C PRO A 68 -76.32 25.42 25.88
N GLN A 69 -75.85 24.96 24.72
CA GLN A 69 -76.18 25.51 23.41
C GLN A 69 -76.50 24.37 22.41
N PRO A 70 -77.34 24.61 21.38
CA PRO A 70 -77.57 23.66 20.32
C PRO A 70 -76.28 23.28 19.60
N ILE A 71 -76.07 21.99 19.36
CA ILE A 71 -74.93 21.43 18.63
C ILE A 71 -75.44 20.55 17.50
N ASP A 72 -74.67 20.45 16.42
CA ASP A 72 -75.05 19.63 15.27
C ASP A 72 -74.45 18.22 15.31
N THR A 73 -73.35 18.01 16.05
CA THR A 73 -72.60 16.76 16.05
C THR A 73 -72.02 16.43 17.42
N LEU A 74 -72.13 15.17 17.82
CA LEU A 74 -71.46 14.58 18.98
C LEU A 74 -70.42 13.56 18.51
N VAL A 75 -69.26 13.53 19.17
CA VAL A 75 -68.13 12.66 18.78
C VAL A 75 -67.71 11.80 19.94
N ALA A 76 -67.47 10.51 19.67
CA ALA A 76 -66.91 9.55 20.62
C ALA A 76 -65.53 9.05 20.15
N SER A 77 -64.58 8.97 21.07
CA SER A 77 -63.21 8.51 20.84
C SER A 77 -62.70 7.68 22.02
N ALA A 78 -61.94 6.62 21.74
CA ALA A 78 -61.30 5.79 22.75
C ALA A 78 -59.94 5.28 22.23
N LEU A 79 -58.99 5.01 23.14
CA LEU A 79 -57.66 4.53 22.79
C LEU A 79 -57.75 3.17 22.08
N GLY A 80 -57.14 3.05 20.89
CA GLY A 80 -57.20 1.83 20.05
C GLY A 80 -58.43 1.74 19.12
N PHE A 81 -59.34 2.71 19.17
CA PHE A 81 -60.54 2.77 18.33
C PHE A 81 -60.53 3.97 17.38
N GLY A 82 -61.23 3.85 16.26
CA GLY A 82 -61.47 4.96 15.33
C GLY A 82 -62.50 5.94 15.90
N VAL A 83 -62.29 7.24 15.66
CA VAL A 83 -63.21 8.30 16.08
C VAL A 83 -64.53 8.20 15.32
N GLN A 84 -65.67 8.19 16.02
CA GLN A 84 -67.00 8.15 15.41
C GLN A 84 -67.76 9.45 15.67
N LYS A 85 -68.35 10.03 14.61
CA LYS A 85 -69.17 11.25 14.69
C LYS A 85 -70.63 10.91 14.41
N LYS A 86 -71.56 11.45 15.20
CA LYS A 86 -73.01 11.33 14.97
C LYS A 86 -73.67 12.70 14.96
N ALA A 87 -74.51 12.94 13.95
CA ALA A 87 -75.39 14.10 13.93
C ALA A 87 -76.44 13.98 15.04
N VAL A 88 -76.80 15.10 15.66
CA VAL A 88 -77.74 15.12 16.78
C VAL A 88 -78.83 16.18 16.59
N GLY A 89 -80.00 15.96 17.21
CA GLY A 89 -81.17 16.83 17.06
C GLY A 89 -81.22 17.94 18.11
N ARG A 90 -82.28 18.76 18.04
CA ARG A 90 -82.55 19.87 18.99
C ARG A 90 -83.50 19.47 20.13
N GLN A 91 -83.68 18.18 20.39
CA GLN A 91 -84.56 17.71 21.46
C GLN A 91 -83.91 17.92 22.84
N PRO A 92 -84.67 18.35 23.88
CA PRO A 92 -84.14 18.62 25.22
C PRO A 92 -83.40 17.44 25.85
N ARG A 93 -83.83 16.21 25.56
CA ARG A 93 -83.16 14.97 25.97
C ARG A 93 -83.16 13.99 24.82
N GLN A 94 -82.02 13.42 24.46
CA GLN A 94 -81.88 12.49 23.34
C GLN A 94 -80.92 11.35 23.63
N THR A 95 -81.24 10.15 23.11
CA THR A 95 -80.41 8.95 23.27
C THR A 95 -79.51 8.74 22.05
N VAL A 96 -78.19 8.75 22.24
CA VAL A 96 -77.20 8.63 21.16
C VAL A 96 -76.18 7.55 21.50
N ASN A 97 -76.29 6.38 20.88
CA ASN A 97 -75.31 5.29 21.10
C ASN A 97 -74.18 5.35 20.08
N PHE A 98 -72.96 4.98 20.46
CA PHE A 98 -71.78 4.91 19.56
C PHE A 98 -71.28 3.48 19.46
N ALA A 99 -70.91 3.06 18.25
CA ALA A 99 -70.30 1.77 17.95
C ALA A 99 -68.94 2.02 17.28
N LEU A 100 -67.87 1.93 18.06
CA LEU A 100 -66.51 2.26 17.62
C LEU A 100 -65.87 1.07 16.90
N GLY A 101 -65.34 1.28 15.69
CA GLY A 101 -64.51 0.31 14.98
C GLY A 101 -63.07 0.37 15.47
N THR A 102 -62.31 -0.73 15.35
CA THR A 102 -60.87 -0.75 15.63
C THR A 102 -60.17 0.24 14.69
N GLY A 103 -59.37 1.15 15.27
CA GLY A 103 -58.69 2.21 14.53
C GLY A 103 -57.25 2.29 14.99
N ALA A 104 -56.32 1.86 14.14
CA ALA A 104 -54.90 2.02 14.37
C ALA A 104 -54.52 3.50 14.21
N VAL A 105 -54.61 4.28 15.29
CA VAL A 105 -54.08 5.64 15.32
C VAL A 105 -52.59 5.56 15.64
N SER A 106 -51.76 5.62 14.59
CA SER A 106 -50.35 5.99 14.72
C SER A 106 -50.32 7.47 15.10
N LEU A 107 -49.85 7.79 16.30
CA LEU A 107 -49.56 9.16 16.71
C LEU A 107 -48.41 9.67 15.84
N GLY A 108 -48.67 10.67 14.99
CA GLY A 108 -47.63 11.39 14.28
C GLY A 108 -46.74 12.13 15.28
N GLU A 109 -45.45 11.81 15.28
CA GLU A 109 -44.42 12.49 16.06
C GLU A 109 -44.44 14.00 15.77
N VAL A 110 -44.49 14.83 16.81
CA VAL A 110 -44.29 16.28 16.67
C VAL A 110 -42.82 16.53 16.41
N VAL A 111 -42.42 16.50 15.14
CA VAL A 111 -41.08 16.91 14.71
C VAL A 111 -41.02 18.43 14.73
N VAL A 112 -40.48 19.01 15.80
CA VAL A 112 -40.01 20.40 15.78
C VAL A 112 -38.84 20.44 14.79
N ARG A 113 -39.11 20.78 13.53
CA ARG A 113 -38.07 20.95 12.51
C ARG A 113 -37.34 22.26 12.77
N PRO A 114 -36.08 22.26 13.24
CA PRO A 114 -35.31 23.49 13.31
C PRO A 114 -35.20 24.11 11.91
N ARG A 115 -35.20 25.45 11.83
CA ARG A 115 -35.13 26.21 10.56
C ARG A 115 -33.86 25.89 9.76
N GLU A 116 -32.84 25.34 10.42
CA GLU A 116 -31.61 24.80 9.85
C GLU A 116 -31.31 23.41 10.45
N ASN A 117 -30.76 22.49 9.65
CA ASN A 117 -30.37 21.16 10.10
C ASN A 117 -29.33 21.24 11.25
N PRO A 118 -29.60 20.66 12.43
CA PRO A 118 -28.73 20.78 13.61
C PRO A 118 -27.34 20.18 13.38
N ALA A 119 -27.23 19.15 12.52
CA ALA A 119 -25.94 18.58 12.14
C ALA A 119 -25.03 19.63 11.47
N TYR A 120 -25.59 20.59 10.71
CA TYR A 120 -24.82 21.64 10.05
C TYR A 120 -24.24 22.65 11.04
N VAL A 121 -24.97 22.94 12.12
CA VAL A 121 -24.47 23.79 13.21
C VAL A 121 -23.27 23.12 13.88
N ILE A 122 -23.39 21.83 14.19
CA ILE A 122 -22.31 21.03 14.79
C ILE A 122 -21.09 21.00 13.85
N LEU A 123 -21.28 20.69 12.57
CA LEU A 123 -20.18 20.60 11.61
C LEU A 123 -19.47 21.93 11.37
N ARG A 124 -20.16 23.07 11.40
CA ARG A 124 -19.48 24.38 11.36
C ARG A 124 -18.57 24.58 12.57
N ARG A 125 -18.99 24.15 13.76
CA ARG A 125 -18.15 24.19 14.96
C ARG A 125 -16.99 23.20 14.87
N VAL A 126 -17.19 22.01 14.30
CA VAL A 126 -16.10 21.07 13.98
C VAL A 126 -15.06 21.74 13.10
N GLN A 127 -15.46 22.42 12.01
CA GLN A 127 -14.53 23.12 11.13
C GLN A 127 -13.75 24.23 11.86
N ALA A 128 -14.44 25.01 12.72
CA ALA A 128 -13.79 26.06 13.50
C ALA A 128 -12.75 25.53 14.51
N HIS A 129 -12.97 24.33 15.05
CA HIS A 129 -12.07 23.67 16.02
C HIS A 129 -11.11 22.65 15.39
N LYS A 130 -11.18 22.47 14.06
CA LYS A 130 -10.39 21.49 13.31
C LYS A 130 -8.88 21.69 13.49
N PRO A 131 -8.32 22.92 13.43
CA PRO A 131 -6.89 23.13 13.63
C PRO A 131 -6.36 22.72 15.01
N GLN A 132 -7.20 22.83 16.05
CA GLN A 132 -6.84 22.44 17.42
C GLN A 132 -6.95 20.92 17.60
N ASN A 133 -8.01 20.31 17.07
CA ASN A 133 -8.31 18.89 17.28
C ASN A 133 -7.52 17.93 16.37
N ASP A 134 -6.92 18.46 15.29
CA ASP A 134 -6.06 17.71 14.39
C ASP A 134 -4.74 17.30 15.07
N LYS A 135 -4.37 16.02 15.01
CA LYS A 135 -3.12 15.49 15.61
C LYS A 135 -1.85 16.15 15.07
N ARG A 136 -1.89 16.82 13.91
CA ARG A 136 -0.79 17.61 13.34
C ARG A 136 -0.52 18.91 14.09
N SER A 137 -1.41 19.29 15.02
CA SER A 137 -1.19 20.40 15.94
C SER A 137 -0.13 20.09 17.00
N LEU A 138 0.04 18.80 17.34
CA LEU A 138 1.09 18.31 18.25
C LEU A 138 2.48 18.46 17.60
N ASP A 139 3.52 18.71 18.39
CA ASP A 139 4.90 18.69 17.88
C ASP A 139 5.38 17.25 17.60
N GLY A 140 4.96 16.29 18.43
CA GLY A 140 5.22 14.87 18.25
C GLY A 140 4.46 14.00 19.25
N PHE A 141 4.38 12.71 18.97
CA PHE A 141 3.73 11.73 19.83
C PHE A 141 4.31 10.33 19.64
N GLU A 142 4.12 9.47 20.63
CA GLU A 142 4.49 8.05 20.60
C GLU A 142 3.42 7.17 21.26
N PHE A 143 3.31 5.92 20.83
CA PHE A 143 2.42 4.91 21.41
C PHE A 143 2.88 3.49 21.08
N ASP A 144 2.50 2.52 21.89
CA ASP A 144 2.61 1.10 21.56
C ASP A 144 1.46 0.72 20.60
N SER A 145 1.77 -0.01 19.54
CA SER A 145 0.84 -0.43 18.48
C SER A 145 0.83 -1.95 18.38
N TYR A 146 -0.36 -2.53 18.51
CA TYR A 146 -0.64 -3.92 18.15
C TYR A 146 -1.42 -3.91 16.84
N ASN A 147 -0.81 -4.46 15.78
CA ASN A 147 -1.40 -4.52 14.45
C ASN A 147 -1.63 -5.98 14.04
N ARG A 148 -2.84 -6.27 13.58
CA ARG A 148 -3.25 -7.58 13.12
C ARG A 148 -3.83 -7.48 11.72
N VAL A 149 -3.30 -8.28 10.80
CA VAL A 149 -3.80 -8.38 9.43
C VAL A 149 -4.26 -9.80 9.19
N GLN A 150 -5.44 -9.96 8.60
CA GLN A 150 -6.00 -11.24 8.20
C GLN A 150 -6.42 -11.16 6.74
N THR A 151 -6.07 -12.17 5.96
CA THR A 151 -6.44 -12.28 4.55
C THR A 151 -7.19 -13.58 4.33
N SER A 152 -8.34 -13.47 3.69
CA SER A 152 -9.21 -14.60 3.35
C SER A 152 -9.58 -14.56 1.87
N LEU A 153 -9.66 -15.73 1.25
CA LEU A 153 -10.28 -15.89 -0.07
C LEU A 153 -11.79 -15.96 0.08
N THR A 154 -12.52 -15.28 -0.80
CA THR A 154 -13.99 -15.25 -0.84
C THR A 154 -14.48 -15.63 -2.23
N ASN A 155 -15.74 -16.07 -2.35
CA ASN A 155 -16.37 -16.40 -3.64
C ASN A 155 -15.52 -17.38 -4.50
N LEU A 156 -15.05 -18.49 -3.92
CA LEU A 156 -14.22 -19.47 -4.61
C LEU A 156 -14.97 -20.13 -5.78
N PRO A 157 -14.54 -19.97 -7.05
CA PRO A 157 -15.16 -20.66 -8.16
C PRO A 157 -14.81 -22.16 -8.15
N ASP A 158 -15.69 -23.01 -8.67
CA ASP A 158 -15.55 -24.49 -8.65
C ASP A 158 -14.18 -24.97 -9.16
N ARG A 159 -13.68 -24.37 -10.25
CA ARG A 159 -12.37 -24.71 -10.81
C ARG A 159 -11.21 -24.47 -9.83
N LEU A 160 -11.29 -23.42 -9.01
CA LEU A 160 -10.26 -23.11 -8.02
C LEU A 160 -10.44 -23.97 -6.77
N ALA A 161 -11.69 -24.17 -6.32
CA ALA A 161 -12.04 -25.06 -5.21
C ALA A 161 -11.59 -26.51 -5.47
N GLN A 162 -11.56 -26.93 -6.74
CA GLN A 162 -11.12 -28.27 -7.12
C GLN A 162 -9.59 -28.46 -7.11
N ARG A 163 -8.78 -27.40 -6.96
CA ARG A 163 -7.33 -27.55 -6.86
C ARG A 163 -6.95 -28.23 -5.55
N ARG A 164 -6.00 -29.18 -5.61
CA ARG A 164 -5.56 -29.98 -4.46
C ARG A 164 -5.28 -29.14 -3.21
N VAL A 165 -4.51 -28.06 -3.34
CA VAL A 165 -4.19 -27.15 -2.22
C VAL A 165 -5.44 -26.57 -1.56
N ILE A 166 -6.42 -26.11 -2.36
CA ILE A 166 -7.65 -25.51 -1.83
C ILE A 166 -8.56 -26.58 -1.22
N LYS A 167 -8.65 -27.77 -1.85
CA LYS A 167 -9.40 -28.91 -1.29
C LYS A 167 -8.86 -29.31 0.09
N ASP A 168 -7.54 -29.43 0.22
CA ASP A 168 -6.91 -29.84 1.48
C ASP A 168 -7.15 -28.77 2.58
N MET A 169 -7.11 -27.48 2.22
CA MET A 169 -7.43 -26.38 3.13
C MET A 169 -8.91 -26.34 3.54
N LEU A 170 -9.83 -26.58 2.60
CA LEU A 170 -11.27 -26.64 2.87
C LEU A 170 -11.60 -27.84 3.78
N ALA A 171 -11.06 -29.02 3.48
CA ALA A 171 -11.25 -30.20 4.31
C ALA A 171 -10.74 -29.97 5.74
N LEU A 172 -9.60 -29.29 5.89
CA LEU A 172 -9.08 -28.90 7.21
C LEU A 172 -10.00 -27.89 7.91
N ALA A 173 -10.51 -26.89 7.20
CA ALA A 173 -11.47 -25.92 7.76
C ALA A 173 -12.76 -26.61 8.26
N ASP A 174 -13.27 -27.57 7.50
CA ASP A 174 -14.45 -28.38 7.86
C ASP A 174 -14.19 -29.20 9.13
N THR A 175 -13.02 -29.85 9.24
CA THR A 175 -12.66 -30.64 10.44
C THR A 175 -12.53 -29.79 11.70
N LEU A 176 -12.11 -28.53 11.57
CA LEU A 176 -11.92 -27.59 12.68
C LEU A 176 -13.22 -26.87 13.06
N GLY A 177 -14.36 -27.21 12.45
CA GLY A 177 -15.67 -26.66 12.76
C GLY A 177 -15.75 -25.16 12.52
N GLN A 178 -15.05 -24.64 11.51
CA GLN A 178 -14.96 -23.20 11.30
C GLN A 178 -16.37 -22.62 11.03
N PRO A 179 -16.85 -21.66 11.84
CA PRO A 179 -18.16 -21.06 11.62
C PRO A 179 -18.14 -20.30 10.31
N HIS A 180 -19.08 -20.62 9.42
CA HIS A 180 -19.31 -19.87 8.20
C HIS A 180 -19.77 -18.46 8.57
N ASP A 181 -18.97 -17.44 8.24
CA ASP A 181 -19.27 -16.03 8.54
C ASP A 181 -20.67 -15.68 7.98
N ALA A 182 -21.59 -15.23 8.83
CA ALA A 182 -22.99 -15.00 8.45
C ALA A 182 -23.15 -13.94 7.34
N ALA A 183 -22.12 -13.10 7.13
CA ALA A 183 -22.05 -12.13 6.04
C ALA A 183 -21.37 -12.67 4.77
N ASN A 184 -20.57 -13.74 4.86
CA ASN A 184 -19.86 -14.35 3.73
C ASN A 184 -19.52 -15.82 4.04
N PRO A 185 -20.47 -16.76 3.86
CA PRO A 185 -20.35 -18.16 4.26
C PRO A 185 -19.40 -19.00 3.37
N ALA A 186 -18.38 -18.39 2.76
CA ALA A 186 -17.37 -19.08 1.95
C ALA A 186 -16.01 -18.36 2.02
N SER A 187 -15.65 -17.81 3.19
CA SER A 187 -14.36 -17.15 3.40
C SER A 187 -13.31 -18.15 3.92
N LEU A 188 -12.30 -18.48 3.12
CA LEU A 188 -11.19 -19.35 3.49
C LEU A 188 -10.01 -18.48 3.97
N PRO A 189 -9.62 -18.48 5.26
CA PRO A 189 -8.43 -17.75 5.69
C PRO A 189 -7.19 -18.34 5.02
N VAL A 190 -6.35 -17.47 4.47
CA VAL A 190 -5.10 -17.88 3.81
C VAL A 190 -3.88 -17.32 4.50
N PHE A 191 -3.98 -16.18 5.16
CA PHE A 191 -2.84 -15.53 5.82
C PHE A 191 -3.29 -14.73 7.03
N ALA A 192 -2.48 -14.71 8.08
CA ALA A 192 -2.62 -13.75 9.16
C ALA A 192 -1.25 -13.31 9.69
N SER A 193 -1.17 -12.08 10.17
CA SER A 193 0.00 -11.57 10.88
C SER A 193 -0.40 -10.80 12.13
N GLU A 194 0.41 -10.93 13.19
CA GLU A 194 0.29 -10.19 14.45
C GLU A 194 1.63 -9.51 14.74
N ILE A 195 1.58 -8.19 14.96
CA ILE A 195 2.77 -7.37 15.17
C ILE A 195 2.57 -6.46 16.36
N LEU A 196 3.60 -6.42 17.20
CA LEU A 196 3.71 -5.50 18.33
C LEU A 196 4.88 -4.56 18.05
N SER A 197 4.60 -3.26 17.95
CA SER A 197 5.59 -2.22 17.68
C SER A 197 5.41 -1.04 18.62
N ARG A 198 6.40 -0.14 18.65
CA ARG A 198 6.25 1.21 19.21
C ARG A 198 6.42 2.23 18.09
N PHE A 199 5.43 3.09 17.94
CA PHE A 199 5.36 4.09 16.88
C PHE A 199 5.71 5.47 17.44
N TYR A 200 6.42 6.25 16.64
CA TYR A 200 6.88 7.59 16.97
C TYR A 200 6.66 8.52 15.79
N MET A 201 6.17 9.72 16.07
CA MET A 201 5.95 10.76 15.08
C MET A 201 6.44 12.11 15.57
N HIS A 202 7.03 12.87 14.65
CA HIS A 202 7.36 14.28 14.77
C HIS A 202 6.63 15.00 13.65
N ASN A 203 5.95 16.12 13.91
CA ASN A 203 5.14 16.79 12.89
C ASN A 203 5.87 17.96 12.21
N ARG A 204 6.89 18.57 12.85
CA ARG A 204 7.56 19.80 12.35
C ARG A 204 9.09 19.77 12.46
N PRO A 205 9.83 19.12 11.54
CA PRO A 205 9.38 18.50 10.30
C PRO A 205 8.71 17.14 10.51
N LEU A 206 7.93 16.71 9.51
CA LEU A 206 7.26 15.41 9.52
C LEU A 206 8.30 14.28 9.48
N ARG A 207 8.44 13.54 10.57
CA ARG A 207 9.26 12.33 10.66
C ARG A 207 8.50 11.23 11.38
N LYS A 208 8.70 9.99 10.94
CA LYS A 208 8.08 8.80 11.52
C LYS A 208 9.15 7.76 11.80
N ARG A 209 9.00 7.03 12.91
CA ARG A 209 9.82 5.86 13.26
C ARG A 209 8.90 4.79 13.84
N GLU A 210 9.11 3.54 13.42
CA GLU A 210 8.42 2.38 14.00
C GLU A 210 9.44 1.34 14.45
N GLU A 211 9.36 0.93 15.72
CA GLU A 211 10.20 -0.11 16.31
C GLU A 211 9.39 -1.40 16.45
N ILE A 212 9.62 -2.37 15.57
CA ILE A 212 8.96 -3.68 15.61
C ILE A 212 9.60 -4.52 16.71
N ARG A 213 8.86 -4.79 17.79
CA ARG A 213 9.33 -5.57 18.93
C ARG A 213 9.12 -7.06 18.73
N LYS A 214 7.94 -7.46 18.26
CA LYS A 214 7.56 -8.85 17.99
C LYS A 214 6.67 -8.95 16.76
N THR A 215 6.85 -9.99 15.97
CA THR A 215 6.09 -10.25 14.75
C THR A 215 5.87 -11.75 14.59
N GLN A 216 4.63 -12.15 14.28
CA GLN A 216 4.26 -13.53 14.00
C GLN A 216 3.40 -13.57 12.74
N MET A 217 3.63 -14.58 11.89
CA MET A 217 2.91 -14.76 10.63
C MET A 217 2.44 -16.21 10.48
N ARG A 218 1.20 -16.40 10.02
CA ARG A 218 0.50 -17.68 9.93
C ARG A 218 -0.08 -17.86 8.52
N GLY A 219 -0.22 -19.11 8.05
CA GLY A 219 -0.67 -19.45 6.70
C GLY A 219 0.28 -19.15 5.53
N LEU A 220 -0.32 -18.95 4.35
CA LEU A 220 0.28 -18.66 3.04
C LEU A 220 0.76 -17.20 2.96
N GLY A 221 1.74 -16.85 3.78
CA GLY A 221 2.34 -15.52 3.83
C GLY A 221 3.66 -15.39 3.06
N PRO A 222 4.12 -14.16 2.78
CA PRO A 222 5.50 -13.95 2.38
C PRO A 222 6.45 -14.44 3.46
N ARG A 223 7.69 -14.76 3.07
CA ARG A 223 8.72 -15.21 4.03
C ARG A 223 8.90 -14.21 5.16
N GLU A 224 9.02 -14.73 6.38
CA GLU A 224 9.39 -13.95 7.56
C GLU A 224 10.71 -13.22 7.30
N GLY A 225 10.79 -11.95 7.70
CA GLY A 225 11.93 -11.10 7.43
C GLY A 225 11.93 -10.40 6.07
N SER A 226 10.99 -10.72 5.16
CA SER A 226 10.89 -10.04 3.87
C SER A 226 10.35 -8.60 3.99
N VAL A 227 10.66 -7.76 3.01
CA VAL A 227 10.13 -6.39 2.97
C VAL A 227 8.60 -6.39 2.91
N LEU A 228 8.00 -7.30 2.15
CA LEU A 228 6.54 -7.44 2.08
C LEU A 228 5.95 -7.81 3.45
N SER A 229 6.66 -8.63 4.24
CA SER A 229 6.23 -9.02 5.58
C SER A 229 6.25 -7.84 6.56
N GLN A 230 7.21 -6.94 6.43
CA GLN A 230 7.30 -5.73 7.26
C GLN A 230 6.32 -4.63 6.83
N ILE A 231 6.04 -4.50 5.52
CA ILE A 231 5.01 -3.57 5.01
C ILE A 231 3.62 -3.97 5.48
N LEU A 232 3.26 -5.25 5.35
CA LEU A 232 1.99 -5.80 5.83
C LEU A 232 1.82 -5.65 7.35
N GLY A 233 2.91 -5.39 8.04
CA GLY A 233 2.96 -5.26 9.49
C GLY A 233 3.02 -3.85 10.05
N SER A 234 3.34 -2.88 9.22
CA SER A 234 3.57 -1.53 9.68
C SER A 234 2.27 -0.78 9.98
N SER A 235 2.31 0.10 10.97
CA SER A 235 1.22 1.02 11.29
C SER A 235 1.16 2.22 10.32
N PHE A 236 1.92 2.18 9.22
CA PHE A 236 2.03 3.29 8.26
C PHE A 236 0.74 3.60 7.49
N GLN A 237 -0.25 2.70 7.48
CA GLN A 237 -1.60 3.01 7.01
C GLN A 237 -2.32 3.88 8.04
N ASP A 238 -1.94 5.15 8.07
CA ASP A 238 -2.55 6.17 8.91
C ASP A 238 -3.85 6.66 8.25
N TYR A 239 -4.99 6.27 8.82
CA TYR A 239 -6.30 6.78 8.42
C TYR A 239 -6.58 8.04 9.24
N ASP A 240 -6.57 9.19 8.58
CA ASP A 240 -6.74 10.50 9.22
C ASP A 240 -7.89 11.27 8.57
N PHE A 241 -9.03 11.25 9.24
CA PHE A 241 -10.24 11.93 8.78
C PHE A 241 -10.19 13.45 8.96
N TYR A 242 -9.17 14.03 9.62
CA TYR A 242 -8.99 15.49 9.63
C TYR A 242 -8.45 16.02 8.31
N LEU A 243 -7.83 15.16 7.48
CA LEU A 243 -7.47 15.50 6.11
C LEU A 243 -8.73 15.56 5.23
N ASN A 244 -8.71 16.42 4.21
CA ASN A 244 -9.84 16.53 3.28
C ASN A 244 -10.04 15.28 2.42
N TRP A 245 -8.96 14.53 2.18
CA TRP A 245 -8.94 13.35 1.33
C TRP A 245 -8.25 12.21 2.06
N GLN A 246 -8.90 11.04 2.06
CA GLN A 246 -8.31 9.80 2.52
C GLN A 246 -7.92 8.97 1.30
N ASN A 247 -6.61 8.73 1.13
CA ASN A 247 -6.12 7.87 0.07
C ASN A 247 -6.26 6.40 0.50
N ILE A 248 -7.06 5.62 -0.24
CA ILE A 248 -7.27 4.18 -0.02
C ILE A 248 -7.17 3.50 -1.37
N LEU A 249 -6.26 2.53 -1.50
CA LEU A 249 -5.99 1.82 -2.76
C LEU A 249 -5.66 2.76 -3.94
N GLY A 250 -4.98 3.88 -3.69
CA GLY A 250 -4.63 4.87 -4.71
C GLY A 250 -5.81 5.70 -5.22
N LYS A 251 -6.94 5.69 -4.51
CA LYS A 251 -8.11 6.54 -4.77
C LYS A 251 -8.34 7.48 -3.60
N ASP A 252 -8.71 8.72 -3.89
CA ASP A 252 -8.97 9.75 -2.88
C ASP A 252 -10.47 9.78 -2.55
N PHE A 253 -10.80 9.48 -1.30
CA PHE A 253 -12.14 9.55 -0.75
C PHE A 253 -12.32 10.84 0.06
N ILE A 254 -13.44 11.53 -0.12
CA ILE A 254 -13.69 12.79 0.61
C ILE A 254 -13.91 12.46 2.09
N SER A 255 -13.23 13.15 3.01
CA SER A 255 -13.52 12.99 4.45
C SER A 255 -14.90 13.57 4.81
N PRO A 256 -15.69 12.94 5.70
CA PRO A 256 -16.92 13.51 6.24
C PRO A 256 -16.76 14.85 6.97
N ILE A 257 -15.54 15.24 7.35
CA ILE A 257 -15.25 16.54 7.98
C ILE A 257 -14.30 17.37 7.12
N ALA A 258 -14.24 17.12 5.81
CA ALA A 258 -13.50 17.95 4.86
C ALA A 258 -14.01 19.41 4.87
N ASP A 259 -13.17 20.37 4.47
CA ASP A 259 -13.55 21.79 4.47
C ASP A 259 -14.79 22.06 3.59
N GLY A 260 -14.96 21.27 2.51
CA GLY A 260 -16.11 21.27 1.62
C GLY A 260 -17.23 20.28 1.99
N TRP A 261 -17.34 19.87 3.26
CA TRP A 261 -18.25 18.80 3.74
C TRP A 261 -19.69 18.91 3.21
N ARG A 262 -20.24 20.14 3.13
CA ARG A 262 -21.62 20.40 2.68
C ARG A 262 -21.86 20.05 1.21
N LEU A 263 -20.83 20.06 0.36
CA LEU A 263 -20.93 19.73 -1.07
C LEU A 263 -20.85 18.22 -1.32
N ALA A 264 -20.23 17.47 -0.41
CA ALA A 264 -19.98 16.04 -0.57
C ALA A 264 -21.08 15.19 0.08
N TYR A 265 -21.61 15.64 1.22
CA TYR A 265 -22.46 14.84 2.09
C TYR A 265 -23.74 15.55 2.53
N GLU A 266 -24.75 14.75 2.80
CA GLU A 266 -25.90 15.08 3.63
C GLU A 266 -25.71 14.46 5.01
N TYR A 267 -26.16 15.18 6.03
CA TYR A 267 -25.96 14.80 7.43
C TYR A 267 -27.27 14.83 8.17
N GLU A 268 -27.43 13.87 9.07
CA GLU A 268 -28.59 13.77 9.93
C GLU A 268 -28.11 13.59 11.37
N LEU A 269 -28.60 14.43 12.29
CA LEU A 269 -28.36 14.22 13.72
C LEU A 269 -29.26 13.07 14.16
N GLN A 270 -28.66 11.93 14.47
CA GLN A 270 -29.38 10.71 14.85
C GLN A 270 -29.72 10.72 16.34
N ASP A 271 -28.71 10.96 17.19
CA ASP A 271 -28.86 10.92 18.64
C ASP A 271 -27.70 11.66 19.35
N SER A 272 -27.78 11.80 20.68
CA SER A 272 -26.68 12.20 21.55
C SER A 272 -26.34 11.06 22.51
N VAL A 273 -25.17 10.44 22.31
CA VAL A 273 -24.76 9.23 23.03
C VAL A 273 -23.48 9.48 23.82
N ARG A 274 -23.32 8.75 24.94
CA ARG A 274 -22.10 8.80 25.74
C ARG A 274 -21.12 7.71 25.29
N ILE A 275 -19.92 8.11 24.89
CA ILE A 275 -18.82 7.20 24.50
C ILE A 275 -17.72 7.31 25.55
N GLY A 276 -17.62 6.31 26.43
CA GLY A 276 -16.76 6.39 27.61
C GLY A 276 -17.25 7.48 28.57
N GLN A 277 -16.47 8.53 28.76
CA GLN A 277 -16.85 9.69 29.58
C GLN A 277 -17.37 10.87 28.74
N ASP A 278 -17.22 10.81 27.41
CA ASP A 278 -17.50 11.94 26.52
C ASP A 278 -18.95 11.90 26.00
N TRP A 279 -19.67 13.01 26.14
CA TRP A 279 -20.95 13.21 25.44
C TRP A 279 -20.71 13.53 23.97
N CYS A 280 -21.31 12.75 23.08
CA CYS A 280 -21.08 12.82 21.63
C CYS A 280 -22.39 12.96 20.86
N TYR A 281 -22.41 13.88 19.88
CA TYR A 281 -23.43 13.92 18.85
C TYR A 281 -23.16 12.84 17.82
N GLN A 282 -24.14 11.98 17.59
CA GLN A 282 -24.12 10.94 16.57
C GLN A 282 -24.70 11.49 15.27
N LEU A 283 -23.87 11.62 14.25
CA LEU A 283 -24.25 12.15 12.94
C LEU A 283 -24.21 11.03 11.89
N GLY A 284 -25.35 10.77 11.27
CA GLY A 284 -25.42 9.98 10.05
C GLY A 284 -24.84 10.77 8.87
N VAL A 285 -24.05 10.10 8.03
CA VAL A 285 -23.37 10.68 6.87
C VAL A 285 -23.77 9.88 5.63
N VAL A 286 -24.29 10.57 4.62
CA VAL A 286 -24.68 9.98 3.34
C VAL A 286 -24.14 10.85 2.21
N PRO A 287 -23.51 10.30 1.16
CA PRO A 287 -23.03 11.13 0.06
C PRO A 287 -24.20 11.75 -0.71
N ARG A 288 -24.06 13.03 -1.11
CA ARG A 288 -25.08 13.72 -1.92
C ARG A 288 -25.34 13.03 -3.25
N ARG A 289 -24.30 12.45 -3.83
CA ARG A 289 -24.35 11.65 -5.05
C ARG A 289 -23.83 10.27 -4.72
N ALA A 290 -24.66 9.25 -4.89
CA ALA A 290 -24.30 7.88 -4.55
C ALA A 290 -23.12 7.31 -5.36
N GLN A 291 -22.73 7.98 -6.46
CA GLN A 291 -21.61 7.63 -7.33
C GLN A 291 -20.26 8.23 -6.88
N ASP A 292 -20.28 9.25 -6.01
CA ASP A 292 -19.08 9.95 -5.56
C ASP A 292 -18.19 9.00 -4.74
N LEU A 293 -16.87 9.20 -4.80
CA LEU A 293 -15.89 8.50 -3.95
C LEU A 293 -15.97 9.05 -2.52
N ALA A 294 -17.00 8.61 -1.81
CA ALA A 294 -17.44 9.16 -0.55
C ALA A 294 -17.99 8.04 0.37
N PHE A 295 -18.02 8.33 1.67
CA PHE A 295 -18.41 7.38 2.70
C PHE A 295 -19.89 7.49 3.06
N VAL A 296 -20.49 6.37 3.44
CA VAL A 296 -21.79 6.32 4.10
C VAL A 296 -21.62 5.66 5.46
N GLY A 297 -22.28 6.17 6.49
CA GLY A 297 -22.16 5.62 7.84
C GLY A 297 -22.43 6.66 8.91
N THR A 298 -21.69 6.59 10.01
CA THR A 298 -21.92 7.42 11.18
C THR A 298 -20.60 7.97 11.72
N ILE A 299 -20.62 9.23 12.15
CA ILE A 299 -19.51 9.88 12.87
C ILE A 299 -20.00 10.38 14.22
N TRP A 300 -19.12 10.36 15.22
CA TRP A 300 -19.41 10.85 16.56
C TRP A 300 -18.51 12.04 16.88
N ILE A 301 -19.13 13.17 17.22
CA ILE A 301 -18.48 14.43 17.50
C ILE A 301 -18.71 14.79 18.97
N THR A 302 -17.68 15.13 19.72
CA THR A 302 -17.83 15.52 21.13
C THR A 302 -18.60 16.83 21.28
N ALA A 303 -19.44 16.92 22.30
CA ALA A 303 -20.31 18.09 22.51
C ALA A 303 -19.54 19.33 23.00
N GLU A 304 -18.50 19.12 23.79
CA GLU A 304 -17.73 20.21 24.42
C GLU A 304 -16.68 20.81 23.47
N THR A 305 -15.88 19.96 22.82
CA THR A 305 -14.71 20.37 22.02
C THR A 305 -14.90 20.24 20.51
N TYR A 306 -16.03 19.68 20.06
CA TYR A 306 -16.30 19.40 18.64
C TYR A 306 -15.21 18.55 17.97
N ALA A 307 -14.56 17.69 18.74
CA ALA A 307 -13.54 16.77 18.25
C ALA A 307 -14.21 15.51 17.71
N LEU A 308 -13.64 14.95 16.64
CA LEU A 308 -14.01 13.62 16.17
C LEU A 308 -13.63 12.58 17.22
N ARG A 309 -14.59 11.79 17.71
CA ARG A 309 -14.36 10.75 18.72
C ARG A 309 -14.36 9.35 18.14
N ARG A 310 -15.24 9.11 17.17
CA ARG A 310 -15.40 7.82 16.48
C ARG A 310 -15.90 8.02 15.06
N VAL A 311 -15.54 7.11 14.17
CA VAL A 311 -16.10 6.95 12.83
C VAL A 311 -16.43 5.49 12.58
N ASP A 312 -17.55 5.24 11.94
CA ASP A 312 -17.95 3.93 11.41
C ASP A 312 -18.52 4.15 10.02
N LEU A 313 -17.67 3.93 9.02
CA LEU A 313 -17.90 4.35 7.64
C LEU A 313 -17.73 3.16 6.71
N LYS A 314 -18.55 3.12 5.67
CA LYS A 314 -18.41 2.18 4.55
C LYS A 314 -18.51 2.93 3.23
N ILE A 315 -18.11 2.30 2.14
CA ILE A 315 -18.30 2.88 0.81
C ILE A 315 -19.77 2.76 0.36
N SER A 316 -20.25 3.76 -0.38
CA SER A 316 -21.54 3.68 -1.08
C SER A 316 -21.55 2.48 -2.04
N PRO A 317 -22.56 1.58 -1.99
CA PRO A 317 -22.65 0.45 -2.92
C PRO A 317 -22.69 0.84 -4.40
N GLN A 318 -23.02 2.09 -4.71
CA GLN A 318 -23.12 2.64 -6.06
C GLN A 318 -21.86 3.42 -6.49
N ALA A 319 -20.85 3.55 -5.62
CA ALA A 319 -19.59 4.18 -5.99
C ALA A 319 -18.90 3.35 -7.08
N ASN A 320 -18.51 4.00 -8.19
CA ASN A 320 -17.89 3.31 -9.32
C ASN A 320 -16.41 2.97 -9.03
N LEU A 321 -16.20 1.92 -8.24
CA LEU A 321 -14.89 1.39 -7.93
C LEU A 321 -14.70 0.06 -8.63
N ASN A 322 -13.78 0.03 -9.58
CA ASN A 322 -13.40 -1.23 -10.19
C ASN A 322 -12.83 -2.14 -9.10
N PHE A 323 -13.36 -3.37 -9.04
CA PHE A 323 -12.84 -4.48 -8.26
C PHE A 323 -13.00 -4.39 -6.73
N VAL A 324 -13.44 -3.29 -6.13
CA VAL A 324 -13.65 -3.22 -4.67
C VAL A 324 -15.07 -3.68 -4.36
N SER A 325 -15.21 -4.80 -3.65
CA SER A 325 -16.52 -5.34 -3.24
C SER A 325 -16.96 -4.84 -1.86
N GLN A 326 -16.02 -4.45 -1.00
CA GLN A 326 -16.29 -3.95 0.34
C GLN A 326 -15.17 -3.01 0.79
N LEU A 327 -15.51 -1.88 1.38
CA LEU A 327 -14.61 -1.11 2.24
C LEU A 327 -15.39 -0.66 3.46
N THR A 328 -14.91 -1.03 4.64
CA THR A 328 -15.42 -0.55 5.93
C THR A 328 -14.25 -0.01 6.74
N VAL A 329 -14.40 1.16 7.34
CA VAL A 329 -13.42 1.81 8.20
C VAL A 329 -14.13 2.18 9.50
N PHE A 330 -13.73 1.53 10.57
CA PHE A 330 -14.07 1.90 11.93
C PHE A 330 -12.83 2.46 12.60
N GLN A 331 -12.94 3.63 13.22
CA GLN A 331 -11.85 4.20 14.00
C GLN A 331 -12.37 4.90 15.24
N GLU A 332 -11.69 4.69 16.37
CA GLU A 332 -11.94 5.35 17.64
C GLU A 332 -10.69 6.12 18.07
N LEU A 333 -10.87 7.39 18.46
CA LEU A 333 -9.80 8.31 18.85
C LEU A 333 -9.75 8.50 20.38
N THR A 334 -8.61 8.94 20.91
CA THR A 334 -8.43 9.29 22.33
C THR A 334 -9.43 10.36 22.78
N PRO A 335 -9.81 10.39 24.07
CA PRO A 335 -10.65 11.46 24.62
C PRO A 335 -10.08 12.86 24.33
N PRO A 336 -10.91 13.87 24.05
CA PRO A 336 -10.44 15.23 23.80
C PRO A 336 -9.78 15.89 25.01
N ALA A 337 -10.12 15.42 26.23
CA ALA A 337 -9.49 15.87 27.47
C ALA A 337 -7.97 15.65 27.47
N ASP A 338 -7.49 14.64 26.74
CA ASP A 338 -6.07 14.33 26.62
C ASP A 338 -5.37 15.20 25.54
N GLY A 339 -6.13 15.96 24.75
CA GLY A 339 -5.66 16.78 23.63
C GLY A 339 -6.13 16.25 22.26
N PRO A 340 -5.43 16.63 21.17
CA PRO A 340 -5.75 16.19 19.80
C PRO A 340 -5.89 14.66 19.69
N GLY A 341 -6.87 14.23 18.90
CA GLY A 341 -7.29 12.83 18.83
C GLY A 341 -6.24 11.92 18.18
N LEU A 342 -5.74 10.93 18.93
CA LEU A 342 -4.88 9.86 18.42
C LEU A 342 -5.69 8.56 18.27
N PRO A 343 -5.45 7.73 17.24
CA PRO A 343 -6.22 6.51 17.02
C PRO A 343 -5.94 5.47 18.10
N VAL A 344 -6.96 5.06 18.85
CA VAL A 344 -6.92 3.99 19.87
C VAL A 344 -7.22 2.65 19.23
N ARG A 345 -8.23 2.61 18.35
CA ARG A 345 -8.67 1.39 17.68
C ARG A 345 -9.03 1.72 16.26
N THR A 346 -8.44 1.02 15.31
CA THR A 346 -8.76 1.14 13.88
C THR A 346 -9.04 -0.25 13.33
N LYS A 347 -10.21 -0.45 12.73
CA LYS A 347 -10.58 -1.69 12.03
C LYS A 347 -10.93 -1.34 10.59
N VAL A 348 -10.22 -1.93 9.64
CA VAL A 348 -10.47 -1.71 8.21
C VAL A 348 -10.68 -3.05 7.53
N ALA A 349 -11.75 -3.20 6.77
CA ALA A 349 -11.97 -4.39 5.94
C ALA A 349 -12.08 -3.98 4.48
N ILE A 350 -11.26 -4.59 3.63
CA ILE A 350 -11.15 -4.33 2.20
C ILE A 350 -11.43 -5.62 1.45
N GLY A 351 -12.57 -5.70 0.78
CA GLY A 351 -12.91 -6.75 -0.16
C GLY A 351 -12.56 -6.33 -1.58
N VAL A 352 -11.78 -7.14 -2.29
CA VAL A 352 -11.45 -6.96 -3.70
C VAL A 352 -11.94 -8.18 -4.48
N LYS A 353 -12.87 -7.97 -5.41
CA LYS A 353 -13.39 -8.97 -6.34
C LYS A 353 -13.21 -8.50 -7.79
N PRO A 354 -12.26 -9.09 -8.55
CA PRO A 354 -11.97 -8.62 -9.91
C PRO A 354 -13.12 -8.82 -10.92
N ALA A 355 -13.91 -9.87 -10.77
CA ALA A 355 -15.07 -10.18 -11.61
C ALA A 355 -16.00 -11.17 -10.90
N ASP A 356 -17.25 -11.28 -11.33
CA ASP A 356 -18.25 -12.13 -10.67
C ASP A 356 -17.87 -13.62 -10.57
N LYS A 357 -17.14 -14.13 -11.57
CA LYS A 357 -16.69 -15.53 -11.67
C LYS A 357 -15.25 -15.75 -11.19
N GLN A 358 -14.61 -14.76 -10.58
CA GLN A 358 -13.26 -14.87 -10.01
C GLN A 358 -13.32 -14.83 -8.49
N ALA A 359 -12.36 -15.50 -7.85
CA ALA A 359 -12.22 -15.44 -6.40
C ALA A 359 -11.95 -14.00 -5.94
N GLY A 360 -12.62 -13.60 -4.88
CA GLY A 360 -12.36 -12.35 -4.15
C GLY A 360 -11.31 -12.55 -3.07
N ILE A 361 -10.72 -11.44 -2.62
CA ILE A 361 -9.81 -11.37 -1.49
C ILE A 361 -10.41 -10.40 -0.48
N LEU A 362 -10.52 -10.81 0.77
CA LEU A 362 -10.92 -9.95 1.88
C LEU A 362 -9.73 -9.78 2.82
N VAL A 363 -9.29 -8.54 3.01
CA VAL A 363 -8.22 -8.18 3.94
C VAL A 363 -8.82 -7.40 5.10
N ARG A 364 -8.61 -7.87 6.33
CA ARG A 364 -9.03 -7.21 7.57
C ARG A 364 -7.79 -6.74 8.33
N PHE A 365 -7.72 -5.43 8.58
CA PHE A 365 -6.73 -4.78 9.43
C PHE A 365 -7.39 -4.44 10.76
N THR A 366 -6.74 -4.79 11.86
CA THR A 366 -7.13 -4.40 13.22
C THR A 366 -5.89 -3.84 13.92
N THR A 367 -5.90 -2.54 14.19
CA THR A 367 -4.85 -1.84 14.92
C THR A 367 -5.38 -1.38 16.27
N LEU A 368 -4.66 -1.67 17.34
CA LEU A 368 -4.95 -1.28 18.71
C LEU A 368 -3.73 -0.57 19.28
N ASN A 369 -3.91 0.69 19.69
CA ASN A 369 -2.83 1.51 20.20
C ASN A 369 -3.05 1.81 21.69
N SER A 370 -1.97 1.86 22.44
CA SER A 370 -1.98 2.14 23.89
C SER A 370 -0.70 2.87 24.31
N GLY A 371 -0.62 3.32 25.56
CA GLY A 371 0.58 3.98 26.08
C GLY A 371 0.93 5.29 25.38
N PHE A 372 -0.07 6.13 25.11
CA PHE A 372 0.11 7.39 24.39
C PHE A 372 0.93 8.40 25.18
N GLU A 373 1.93 8.98 24.53
CA GLU A 373 2.72 10.10 25.05
C GLU A 373 2.81 11.19 23.97
N ARG A 374 2.49 12.45 24.32
CA ARG A 374 2.46 13.58 23.36
C ARG A 374 3.72 14.43 23.46
N ARG A 375 4.88 13.79 23.31
CA ARG A 375 6.19 14.45 23.33
C ARG A 375 6.99 14.10 22.06
N PRO A 376 7.65 15.08 21.43
CA PRO A 376 8.60 14.78 20.36
C PRO A 376 9.88 14.15 20.93
N ARG A 377 10.58 13.40 20.10
CA ARG A 377 11.97 13.00 20.32
C ARG A 377 12.90 13.90 19.50
N ASP A 378 14.20 13.83 19.76
CA ASP A 378 15.19 14.54 18.95
C ASP A 378 15.16 14.08 17.49
N LEU A 379 15.42 14.97 16.54
CA LEU A 379 15.34 14.66 15.11
C LEU A 379 16.22 13.48 14.69
N ALA A 380 17.38 13.32 15.31
CA ALA A 380 18.32 12.21 15.07
C ALA A 380 17.72 10.85 15.42
N PHE A 381 16.79 10.79 16.38
CA PHE A 381 16.07 9.55 16.72
C PHE A 381 15.28 9.02 15.52
N TYR A 382 14.75 9.91 14.68
CA TYR A 382 13.94 9.54 13.51
C TYR A 382 14.76 9.27 12.24
N ASP A 383 16.10 9.24 12.33
CA ASP A 383 16.94 8.91 11.17
C ASP A 383 16.81 7.44 10.76
N ARG A 384 16.31 6.59 11.66
CA ARG A 384 15.79 5.25 11.33
C ARG A 384 14.27 5.26 11.29
N PRO A 385 13.65 5.26 10.10
CA PRO A 385 12.19 5.24 9.98
C PRO A 385 11.57 3.91 10.41
N MET A 386 12.34 2.81 10.40
CA MET A 386 11.88 1.51 10.85
C MET A 386 13.04 0.71 11.43
N GLU A 387 12.83 0.06 12.56
CA GLU A 387 13.81 -0.78 13.23
C GLU A 387 13.12 -2.06 13.70
N THR A 388 13.71 -3.23 13.42
CA THR A 388 13.17 -4.52 13.86
C THR A 388 14.06 -5.10 14.94
N ALA A 389 13.49 -5.43 16.09
CA ALA A 389 14.23 -6.00 17.20
C ALA A 389 14.94 -7.31 16.79
N ALA A 390 16.12 -7.54 17.35
CA ALA A 390 16.95 -8.71 17.05
C ALA A 390 16.31 -10.04 17.48
N ASN A 391 15.20 -10.04 18.21
CA ASN A 391 14.42 -11.22 18.56
C ASN A 391 12.95 -11.07 18.11
N ALA A 392 12.65 -10.17 17.16
CA ALA A 392 11.27 -9.88 16.77
C ALA A 392 10.53 -11.10 16.20
N TYR A 393 11.23 -11.93 15.43
CA TYR A 393 10.72 -13.19 14.86
C TYR A 393 10.77 -14.36 15.85
N GLU A 394 11.49 -14.22 16.96
CA GLU A 394 11.59 -15.25 18.00
C GLU A 394 10.48 -15.01 19.03
N VAL A 395 9.30 -15.54 18.72
CA VAL A 395 8.09 -15.38 19.53
C VAL A 395 7.91 -16.62 20.41
N PRO A 396 8.03 -16.49 21.75
CA PRO A 396 7.73 -17.59 22.67
C PRO A 396 6.28 -18.08 22.49
N LYS A 397 6.04 -19.38 22.68
CA LYS A 397 4.68 -19.93 22.70
C LYS A 397 3.84 -19.20 23.75
N GLY A 398 2.64 -18.75 23.41
CA GLY A 398 1.78 -18.02 24.33
C GLY A 398 2.04 -16.51 24.41
N PHE A 399 3.06 -15.96 23.73
CA PHE A 399 3.44 -14.55 23.87
C PHE A 399 2.31 -13.59 23.48
N PHE A 400 1.73 -13.78 22.29
CA PHE A 400 0.64 -12.92 21.82
C PHE A 400 -0.65 -13.17 22.59
N GLU A 401 -0.88 -14.37 23.10
CA GLU A 401 -2.01 -14.67 23.98
C GLU A 401 -1.97 -13.85 25.28
N GLN A 402 -0.79 -13.52 25.79
CA GLN A 402 -0.60 -12.74 27.02
C GLN A 402 -0.52 -11.22 26.78
N HIS A 403 0.02 -10.79 25.64
CA HIS A 403 0.31 -9.37 25.36
C HIS A 403 -0.69 -8.71 24.41
N ARG A 404 -1.69 -9.44 23.91
CA ARG A 404 -2.72 -8.87 23.04
C ARG A 404 -3.61 -7.92 23.86
N PRO A 405 -3.84 -6.67 23.38
CA PRO A 405 -4.67 -5.71 24.11
C PRO A 405 -6.17 -6.06 24.17
N ASP A 406 -6.64 -7.02 23.37
CA ASP A 406 -8.05 -7.43 23.28
C ASP A 406 -8.16 -8.94 23.08
N SER A 407 -9.32 -9.53 23.38
CA SER A 407 -9.54 -10.97 23.15
C SER A 407 -9.85 -11.27 21.68
N LEU A 408 -9.46 -12.46 21.21
CA LEU A 408 -9.82 -12.93 19.87
C LEU A 408 -11.28 -13.36 19.85
N SER A 409 -12.01 -13.02 18.79
CA SER A 409 -13.33 -13.60 18.55
C SER A 409 -13.22 -15.11 18.27
N THR A 410 -14.28 -15.87 18.48
CA THR A 410 -14.30 -17.31 18.21
C THR A 410 -13.88 -17.62 16.77
N ALA A 411 -14.40 -16.88 15.79
CA ALA A 411 -14.03 -17.03 14.38
C ALA A 411 -12.54 -16.76 14.12
N GLU A 412 -11.94 -15.81 14.83
CA GLU A 412 -10.50 -15.50 14.72
C GLU A 412 -9.63 -16.60 15.33
N GLN A 413 -10.04 -17.17 16.47
CA GLN A 413 -9.35 -18.30 17.09
C GLN A 413 -9.31 -19.52 16.16
N HIS A 414 -10.46 -19.90 15.58
CA HIS A 414 -10.52 -20.99 14.60
C HIS A 414 -9.68 -20.70 13.35
N SER A 415 -9.69 -19.47 12.86
CA SER A 415 -8.88 -19.07 11.70
C SER A 415 -7.39 -19.20 12.00
N PHE A 416 -6.94 -18.85 13.21
CA PHE A 416 -5.53 -18.97 13.59
C PHE A 416 -5.08 -20.43 13.70
N VAL A 417 -5.87 -21.28 14.35
CA VAL A 417 -5.61 -22.72 14.44
C VAL A 417 -5.52 -23.32 13.02
N MET A 418 -6.46 -22.98 12.14
CA MET A 418 -6.45 -23.44 10.76
C MET A 418 -5.18 -22.98 10.02
N LEU A 419 -4.81 -21.70 10.12
CA LEU A 419 -3.63 -21.16 9.44
C LEU A 419 -2.30 -21.77 9.93
N ASP A 420 -2.23 -22.15 11.21
CA ASP A 420 -1.07 -22.85 11.78
C ASP A 420 -0.98 -24.29 11.25
N SER A 421 -2.12 -24.99 11.14
CA SER A 421 -2.18 -26.35 10.57
C SER A 421 -1.98 -26.38 9.04
N VAL A 422 -2.42 -25.36 8.31
CA VAL A 422 -2.32 -25.29 6.84
C VAL A 422 -0.87 -25.32 6.36
N LYS A 423 0.07 -24.72 7.10
CA LYS A 423 1.49 -24.70 6.73
C LYS A 423 2.12 -26.10 6.74
N GLU A 424 1.58 -27.03 7.52
CA GLU A 424 2.07 -28.42 7.62
C GLU A 424 1.52 -29.31 6.50
N LEU A 425 0.51 -28.87 5.74
CA LEU A 425 -0.04 -29.63 4.62
C LEU A 425 1.01 -29.79 3.50
N PRO A 426 1.27 -31.02 3.00
CA PRO A 426 2.27 -31.25 1.96
C PRO A 426 2.01 -30.47 0.66
N SER A 427 0.74 -30.32 0.28
CA SER A 427 0.32 -29.57 -0.92
C SER A 427 0.62 -28.08 -0.81
N VAL A 428 0.41 -27.50 0.38
CA VAL A 428 0.72 -26.10 0.69
C VAL A 428 2.22 -25.87 0.74
N ARG A 429 2.96 -26.72 1.44
CA ARG A 429 4.43 -26.63 1.52
C ARG A 429 5.07 -26.71 0.13
N SER A 430 4.62 -27.63 -0.71
CA SER A 430 5.09 -27.74 -2.10
C SER A 430 4.80 -26.48 -2.92
N LEU A 431 3.60 -25.88 -2.78
CA LEU A 431 3.28 -24.63 -3.48
C LEU A 431 4.17 -23.47 -3.02
N LEU A 432 4.39 -23.33 -1.70
CA LEU A 432 5.25 -22.29 -1.13
C LEU A 432 6.71 -22.47 -1.58
N ASP A 433 7.22 -23.70 -1.62
CA ASP A 433 8.56 -24.01 -2.11
C ASP A 433 8.72 -23.65 -3.58
N VAL A 434 7.74 -23.97 -4.44
CA VAL A 434 7.77 -23.61 -5.87
C VAL A 434 7.69 -22.10 -6.06
N ALA A 435 6.77 -21.42 -5.37
CA ALA A 435 6.64 -19.97 -5.43
C ALA A 435 7.93 -19.27 -4.99
N ASP A 436 8.54 -19.78 -3.91
CA ASP A 436 9.80 -19.25 -3.43
C ASP A 436 10.96 -19.48 -4.40
N ILE A 437 11.07 -20.67 -5.00
CA ILE A 437 12.07 -20.98 -6.01
C ILE A 437 11.94 -20.03 -7.21
N LEU A 438 10.71 -19.74 -7.65
CA LEU A 438 10.46 -18.83 -8.77
C LEU A 438 10.86 -17.38 -8.44
N VAL A 439 10.63 -16.93 -7.21
CA VAL A 439 10.90 -15.55 -6.78
C VAL A 439 12.36 -15.36 -6.40
N ASN A 440 12.90 -16.23 -5.55
CA ASN A 440 14.24 -16.10 -4.98
C ASN A 440 15.31 -16.81 -5.80
N GLY A 441 14.96 -17.81 -6.61
CA GLY A 441 15.91 -18.61 -7.39
C GLY A 441 16.71 -19.62 -6.57
N TYR A 442 16.48 -19.74 -5.26
CA TYR A 442 17.17 -20.68 -4.36
C TYR A 442 16.15 -21.61 -3.69
N LYS A 443 16.55 -22.84 -3.41
CA LYS A 443 15.79 -23.77 -2.58
C LYS A 443 16.31 -23.72 -1.15
N ARG A 444 15.42 -23.46 -0.19
CA ARG A 444 15.79 -23.47 1.23
C ARG A 444 15.94 -24.89 1.75
N VAL A 445 17.08 -25.17 2.40
CA VAL A 445 17.40 -26.45 3.04
C VAL A 445 17.97 -26.16 4.43
N GLY A 446 17.08 -26.07 5.43
CA GLY A 446 17.44 -25.73 6.81
C GLY A 446 18.05 -24.33 6.91
N LYS A 447 19.28 -24.23 7.43
CA LYS A 447 20.00 -22.95 7.61
C LYS A 447 20.73 -22.47 6.35
N LEU A 448 20.64 -23.20 5.24
CA LEU A 448 21.30 -22.89 3.97
C LEU A 448 20.26 -22.78 2.84
N ASP A 449 20.55 -21.92 1.87
CA ASP A 449 19.83 -21.80 0.61
C ASP A 449 20.72 -22.39 -0.50
N VAL A 450 20.23 -23.41 -1.23
CA VAL A 450 20.95 -24.07 -2.33
C VAL A 450 20.50 -23.46 -3.66
N GLY A 451 21.46 -23.05 -4.50
CA GLY A 451 21.20 -22.40 -5.78
C GLY A 451 22.26 -21.36 -6.18
N PRO A 452 21.96 -20.47 -7.15
CA PRO A 452 20.68 -20.32 -7.84
C PRO A 452 20.34 -21.51 -8.74
N LEU A 453 19.10 -22.00 -8.70
CA LEU A 453 18.64 -23.17 -9.46
C LEU A 453 18.75 -22.95 -10.98
N LEU A 454 18.46 -21.74 -11.45
CA LEU A 454 18.60 -21.35 -12.86
C LEU A 454 20.04 -21.35 -13.36
N ALA A 455 21.02 -21.32 -12.45
CA ALA A 455 22.44 -21.30 -12.78
C ALA A 455 23.11 -22.67 -12.62
N ILE A 456 22.37 -23.72 -12.21
CA ILE A 456 22.93 -25.06 -12.00
C ILE A 456 23.48 -25.65 -13.29
N TYR A 457 22.75 -25.48 -14.39
CA TYR A 457 23.15 -25.93 -15.71
C TYR A 457 23.26 -24.73 -16.64
N GLY A 458 24.37 -24.66 -17.36
CA GLY A 458 24.57 -23.72 -18.45
C GLY A 458 25.17 -24.44 -19.66
N PHE A 459 24.99 -23.85 -20.83
CA PHE A 459 25.69 -24.28 -22.03
C PHE A 459 26.22 -23.07 -22.79
N ASN A 460 27.51 -23.04 -23.09
CA ASN A 460 28.08 -22.02 -23.96
C ASN A 460 29.25 -22.52 -24.82
N ASN A 461 29.65 -21.74 -25.81
CA ASN A 461 30.68 -22.13 -26.77
C ASN A 461 32.14 -22.03 -26.29
N VAL A 462 32.37 -21.65 -25.02
CA VAL A 462 33.68 -21.66 -24.37
C VAL A 462 33.76 -22.85 -23.41
N GLU A 463 32.85 -22.92 -22.43
CA GLU A 463 32.81 -23.94 -21.37
C GLU A 463 32.11 -25.24 -21.79
N GLY A 464 31.36 -25.23 -22.90
CA GLY A 464 30.52 -26.37 -23.30
C GLY A 464 29.35 -26.53 -22.34
N HIS A 465 29.10 -27.76 -21.88
CA HIS A 465 28.23 -27.98 -20.73
C HIS A 465 28.92 -27.43 -19.48
N ARG A 466 28.16 -26.73 -18.64
CA ARG A 466 28.63 -26.18 -17.38
C ARG A 466 27.70 -26.64 -16.28
N LEU A 467 28.25 -27.31 -15.28
CA LEU A 467 27.54 -27.65 -14.06
C LEU A 467 28.03 -26.76 -12.92
N ARG A 468 27.11 -26.19 -12.16
CA ARG A 468 27.39 -25.33 -11.01
C ARG A 468 26.58 -25.77 -9.81
N MET A 469 27.23 -25.85 -8.68
CA MET A 469 26.59 -26.00 -7.38
C MET A 469 26.96 -24.81 -6.50
N GLY A 470 25.97 -24.20 -5.88
CA GLY A 470 26.17 -23.04 -5.03
C GLY A 470 25.25 -23.07 -3.82
N PHE A 471 25.66 -22.35 -2.79
CA PHE A 471 24.84 -22.12 -1.61
C PHE A 471 25.03 -20.70 -1.08
N ARG A 472 24.08 -20.26 -0.26
CA ARG A 472 24.22 -19.07 0.59
C ARG A 472 23.71 -19.35 2.00
N THR A 473 24.28 -18.69 3.00
CA THR A 473 23.78 -18.75 4.37
C THR A 473 22.53 -17.90 4.52
N THR A 474 21.74 -18.24 5.53
CA THR A 474 20.44 -17.62 5.80
C THR A 474 20.50 -16.82 7.10
N PRO A 475 19.56 -15.89 7.34
CA PRO A 475 19.51 -15.15 8.61
C PRO A 475 19.35 -16.06 9.84
N GLU A 476 18.79 -17.25 9.69
CA GLU A 476 18.68 -18.30 10.73
C GLU A 476 20.03 -18.92 11.10
N MET A 477 21.01 -18.91 10.18
CA MET A 477 22.39 -19.29 10.49
C MET A 477 23.09 -18.18 11.25
N SER A 478 22.98 -16.95 10.74
CA SER A 478 23.52 -15.76 11.40
C SER A 478 22.86 -14.52 10.82
N ARG A 479 22.41 -13.62 11.71
CA ARG A 479 21.89 -12.31 11.31
C ARG A 479 22.99 -11.38 10.78
N ASN A 480 24.24 -11.60 11.20
CA ASN A 480 25.35 -10.68 10.88
C ASN A 480 26.28 -11.22 9.80
N TRP A 481 26.37 -12.53 9.63
CA TRP A 481 27.19 -13.15 8.60
C TRP A 481 26.35 -13.65 7.42
N PHE A 482 26.72 -13.22 6.22
CA PHE A 482 26.13 -13.70 4.98
C PHE A 482 27.23 -14.20 4.05
N THR A 483 27.27 -15.52 3.85
CA THR A 483 28.25 -16.18 2.99
C THR A 483 27.56 -16.74 1.77
N ARG A 484 28.16 -16.55 0.60
CA ARG A 484 27.75 -17.15 -0.67
C ARG A 484 28.96 -17.83 -1.27
N ALA A 485 28.82 -19.10 -1.64
CA ALA A 485 29.87 -19.85 -2.28
C ALA A 485 29.32 -20.65 -3.47
N TYR A 486 30.16 -20.91 -4.46
CA TYR A 486 29.84 -21.84 -5.53
C TYR A 486 31.08 -22.49 -6.11
N LEU A 487 30.87 -23.66 -6.69
CA LEU A 487 31.81 -24.40 -7.51
C LEU A 487 31.12 -24.74 -8.84
N ALA A 488 31.82 -24.55 -9.94
CA ALA A 488 31.37 -24.89 -11.28
C ALA A 488 32.46 -25.62 -12.04
N TYR A 489 32.07 -26.43 -13.01
CA TYR A 489 32.97 -27.13 -13.91
C TYR A 489 32.45 -26.99 -15.34
N GLY A 490 33.32 -26.56 -16.25
CA GLY A 490 33.05 -26.55 -17.69
C GLY A 490 33.66 -27.78 -18.34
N PHE A 491 32.86 -28.51 -19.11
CA PHE A 491 33.27 -29.78 -19.72
C PHE A 491 34.07 -29.62 -21.01
N ARG A 492 34.03 -28.44 -21.65
CA ARG A 492 34.80 -28.16 -22.88
C ARG A 492 36.14 -27.49 -22.61
N ASP A 493 36.20 -26.62 -21.60
CA ASP A 493 37.44 -25.98 -21.18
C ASP A 493 38.15 -26.77 -20.06
N GLU A 494 37.52 -27.83 -19.55
CA GLU A 494 38.04 -28.75 -18.53
C GLU A 494 38.48 -28.05 -17.23
N GLN A 495 37.90 -26.89 -16.94
CA GLN A 495 38.33 -26.03 -15.83
C GLN A 495 37.27 -25.87 -14.74
N PHE A 496 37.73 -25.98 -13.49
CA PHE A 496 36.96 -25.60 -12.31
C PHE A 496 36.92 -24.08 -12.14
N LYS A 497 35.74 -23.58 -11.75
CA LYS A 497 35.46 -22.18 -11.50
C LYS A 497 34.78 -22.06 -10.16
N TYR A 498 35.11 -21.05 -9.37
CA TYR A 498 34.63 -20.97 -8.00
C TYR A 498 34.59 -19.53 -7.52
N GLY A 499 33.73 -19.28 -6.54
CA GLY A 499 33.65 -17.99 -5.91
C GLY A 499 33.16 -18.09 -4.48
N LEU A 500 33.69 -17.22 -3.63
CA LEU A 500 33.36 -17.08 -2.23
C LEU A 500 33.18 -15.60 -1.92
N ARG A 501 31.99 -15.23 -1.43
CA ARG A 501 31.68 -13.89 -0.94
C ARG A 501 31.22 -14.00 0.50
N ILE A 502 31.86 -13.26 1.40
CA ILE A 502 31.53 -13.19 2.81
C ILE A 502 31.22 -11.74 3.14
N ASN A 503 30.02 -11.49 3.64
CA ASN A 503 29.61 -10.19 4.15
C ASN A 503 29.40 -10.31 5.66
N ARG A 504 29.90 -9.32 6.40
CA ARG A 504 29.66 -9.14 7.82
C ARG A 504 29.03 -7.78 8.08
N ILE A 505 27.84 -7.77 8.66
CA ILE A 505 27.24 -6.58 9.25
C ILE A 505 27.98 -6.32 10.56
N VAL A 506 28.87 -5.33 10.56
CA VAL A 506 29.68 -4.94 11.72
C VAL A 506 28.83 -4.13 12.71
N GLU A 507 28.01 -3.23 12.18
CA GLU A 507 27.13 -2.37 12.98
C GLU A 507 25.82 -2.12 12.21
N ARG A 508 24.66 -2.34 12.84
CA ARG A 508 23.36 -2.04 12.21
C ARG A 508 23.01 -0.56 12.27
N ARG A 509 23.57 0.18 13.24
CA ARG A 509 23.23 1.57 13.52
C ARG A 509 23.44 2.46 12.29
N HIS A 510 24.64 2.41 11.75
CA HIS A 510 25.08 3.09 10.53
C HIS A 510 25.12 2.12 9.34
N TRP A 511 24.54 0.92 9.47
CA TRP A 511 24.64 -0.15 8.48
C TRP A 511 26.07 -0.35 7.94
N THR A 512 27.01 -0.52 8.84
CA THR A 512 28.41 -0.76 8.51
C THR A 512 28.58 -2.22 8.08
N VAL A 513 28.91 -2.44 6.81
CA VAL A 513 29.09 -3.77 6.21
C VAL A 513 30.51 -3.91 5.69
N ALA A 514 31.21 -4.94 6.17
CA ALA A 514 32.47 -5.39 5.60
C ALA A 514 32.20 -6.56 4.66
N SER A 515 32.77 -6.53 3.46
CA SER A 515 32.63 -7.57 2.46
C SER A 515 33.99 -8.00 1.93
N VAL A 516 34.18 -9.31 1.79
CA VAL A 516 35.33 -9.91 1.11
C VAL A 516 34.80 -10.86 0.05
N GLU A 517 35.37 -10.79 -1.14
CA GLU A 517 35.05 -11.66 -2.27
C GLU A 517 36.31 -12.15 -2.95
N TYR A 518 36.36 -13.44 -3.24
CA TYR A 518 37.27 -14.04 -4.20
C TYR A 518 36.46 -14.75 -5.27
N ARG A 519 36.83 -14.60 -6.54
CA ARG A 519 36.16 -15.27 -7.65
C ARG A 519 37.15 -15.60 -8.77
N HIS A 520 37.15 -16.85 -9.20
CA HIS A 520 37.79 -17.35 -10.41
C HIS A 520 36.69 -17.89 -11.33
N ASP A 521 36.30 -17.12 -12.35
CA ASP A 521 35.22 -17.51 -13.26
C ASP A 521 35.36 -16.85 -14.63
N LEU A 522 34.62 -17.39 -15.60
CA LEU A 522 34.47 -16.81 -16.92
C LEU A 522 33.63 -15.53 -16.82
N ASP A 523 34.10 -14.42 -17.37
CA ASP A 523 33.33 -13.19 -17.53
C ASP A 523 33.37 -12.70 -18.99
N GLN A 524 32.62 -11.64 -19.28
CA GLN A 524 32.52 -11.03 -20.60
C GLN A 524 32.81 -9.54 -20.47
N VAL A 525 33.67 -8.98 -21.33
CA VAL A 525 33.96 -7.53 -21.34
C VAL A 525 32.68 -6.70 -21.40
N ALA A 526 31.69 -7.18 -22.15
CA ALA A 526 30.38 -6.55 -22.27
C ALA A 526 29.59 -6.41 -20.95
N LEU A 527 29.97 -7.15 -19.90
CA LEU A 527 29.26 -7.22 -18.62
C LEU A 527 30.08 -6.71 -17.42
N LEU A 528 31.38 -6.41 -17.59
CA LEU A 528 32.30 -6.07 -16.48
C LEU A 528 31.85 -4.84 -15.68
N ASP A 529 31.39 -3.77 -16.34
CA ASP A 529 31.00 -2.52 -15.68
C ASP A 529 29.59 -2.56 -15.05
N ASN A 530 28.84 -3.67 -15.21
CA ASN A 530 27.49 -3.82 -14.66
C ASN A 530 27.47 -4.38 -13.22
N GLU A 531 28.65 -4.63 -12.62
CA GLU A 531 28.83 -5.18 -11.26
C GLU A 531 28.16 -4.37 -10.14
N PHE A 532 27.80 -3.11 -10.41
CA PHE A 532 27.23 -2.19 -9.44
C PHE A 532 25.77 -1.78 -9.74
N GLY A 533 25.08 -2.51 -10.63
CA GLY A 533 23.67 -2.32 -11.01
C GLY A 533 22.75 -3.45 -10.54
N GLN A 534 21.42 -3.25 -10.60
CA GLN A 534 20.43 -4.24 -10.17
C GLN A 534 20.63 -5.58 -10.91
N GLU A 535 20.91 -6.65 -10.15
CA GLU A 535 21.02 -8.03 -10.66
C GLU A 535 19.65 -8.48 -11.17
N ASN A 536 19.51 -8.73 -12.49
CA ASN A 536 18.37 -9.48 -13.03
C ASN A 536 18.85 -10.92 -13.26
N PRO A 537 18.49 -11.87 -12.37
CA PRO A 537 19.01 -13.24 -12.44
C PRO A 537 18.69 -13.95 -13.76
N LEU A 538 17.57 -13.60 -14.41
CA LEU A 538 17.19 -14.15 -15.72
C LEU A 538 18.09 -13.63 -16.83
N PHE A 539 18.42 -12.34 -16.81
CA PHE A 539 19.37 -11.77 -17.76
C PHE A 539 20.77 -12.35 -17.56
N ASP A 540 21.26 -12.48 -16.33
CA ASP A 540 22.59 -13.02 -16.04
C ASP A 540 22.73 -14.48 -16.47
N ALA A 541 21.69 -15.29 -16.25
CA ALA A 541 21.62 -16.65 -16.73
C ALA A 541 21.60 -16.68 -18.27
N ALA A 542 20.71 -15.90 -18.90
CA ALA A 542 20.56 -15.88 -20.37
C ALA A 542 21.79 -15.35 -21.10
N ALA A 543 22.49 -14.34 -20.56
CA ALA A 543 23.70 -13.76 -21.14
C ALA A 543 24.90 -14.73 -21.15
N ARG A 544 24.81 -15.83 -20.38
CA ARG A 544 25.82 -16.89 -20.31
C ARG A 544 25.42 -18.14 -21.11
N LEU A 545 24.27 -18.13 -21.79
CA LEU A 545 23.80 -19.23 -22.62
C LEU A 545 24.14 -19.02 -24.10
N GLY A 546 24.52 -20.10 -24.78
CA GLY A 546 24.77 -20.11 -26.22
C GLY A 546 26.13 -19.52 -26.61
N ASN A 547 26.12 -18.47 -27.42
CA ASN A 547 27.35 -17.89 -27.98
C ASN A 547 27.83 -16.68 -27.18
N VAL A 548 28.74 -16.91 -26.23
CA VAL A 548 29.32 -15.86 -25.37
C VAL A 548 30.51 -15.14 -26.03
N ARG A 549 30.98 -15.60 -27.20
CA ARG A 549 32.11 -14.96 -27.92
C ARG A 549 31.80 -13.51 -28.32
N GLN A 550 30.52 -13.18 -28.55
CA GLN A 550 30.09 -11.83 -28.88
C GLN A 550 30.34 -10.83 -27.73
N GLY A 551 30.26 -11.28 -26.48
CA GLY A 551 30.56 -10.46 -25.31
C GLY A 551 32.04 -10.38 -24.93
N ARG A 552 32.94 -10.95 -25.76
CA ARG A 552 34.39 -10.99 -25.53
C ARG A 552 34.73 -11.71 -24.20
N PRO A 553 34.70 -13.05 -24.18
CA PRO A 553 34.86 -13.84 -22.97
C PRO A 553 36.30 -13.81 -22.46
N LEU A 554 36.48 -13.75 -21.16
CA LEU A 554 37.79 -13.76 -20.52
C LEU A 554 37.73 -14.55 -19.21
N MET A 555 38.83 -15.17 -18.83
CA MET A 555 38.98 -15.68 -17.47
C MET A 555 39.35 -14.53 -16.55
N ARG A 556 38.72 -14.47 -15.37
CA ARG A 556 38.99 -13.42 -14.39
C ARG A 556 39.20 -13.97 -12.99
N ASP A 557 40.32 -13.58 -12.41
CA ASP A 557 40.56 -13.67 -10.97
C ASP A 557 40.25 -12.34 -10.33
N LEU A 558 39.26 -12.30 -9.44
CA LEU A 558 38.80 -11.12 -8.74
C LEU A 558 38.96 -11.31 -7.24
N SER A 559 39.75 -10.45 -6.61
CA SER A 559 39.83 -10.29 -5.15
C SER A 559 39.33 -8.91 -4.77
N LEU A 560 38.33 -8.84 -3.91
CA LEU A 560 37.72 -7.59 -3.49
C LEU A 560 37.52 -7.57 -1.98
N ALA A 561 37.87 -6.44 -1.37
CA ALA A 561 37.50 -6.11 0.01
C ALA A 561 36.81 -4.75 0.01
N SER A 562 35.66 -4.63 0.67
CA SER A 562 34.96 -3.34 0.78
C SER A 562 34.42 -3.10 2.18
N LEU A 563 34.42 -1.82 2.57
CA LEU A 563 33.74 -1.32 3.76
C LEU A 563 32.71 -0.29 3.32
N GLN A 564 31.46 -0.49 3.71
CA GLN A 564 30.35 0.42 3.47
C GLN A 564 29.76 0.89 4.80
N THR A 565 29.40 2.16 4.92
CA THR A 565 28.71 2.72 6.09
C THR A 565 27.82 3.90 5.69
N ASP A 566 26.71 4.09 6.40
CA ASP A 566 25.87 5.26 6.32
C ASP A 566 26.39 6.31 7.30
N VAL A 567 27.09 7.31 6.77
CA VAL A 567 27.72 8.37 7.59
C VAL A 567 26.64 9.22 8.25
N PHE A 568 25.56 9.51 7.52
CA PHE A 568 24.36 10.18 8.02
C PHE A 568 23.15 9.77 7.17
N ARG A 569 21.95 10.16 7.60
CA ARG A 569 20.70 9.78 6.93
C ARG A 569 20.75 10.08 5.43
N GLY A 570 20.57 9.04 4.63
CA GLY A 570 20.55 9.11 3.18
C GLY A 570 21.93 9.19 2.53
N PHE A 571 23.02 9.35 3.28
CA PHE A 571 24.38 9.37 2.71
C PHE A 571 25.16 8.11 3.08
N THR A 572 25.39 7.27 2.08
CA THR A 572 26.17 6.05 2.18
C THR A 572 27.53 6.25 1.53
N GLN A 573 28.59 5.92 2.25
CA GLN A 573 29.95 5.87 1.74
C GLN A 573 30.41 4.42 1.66
N LYS A 574 31.02 4.05 0.52
CA LYS A 574 31.65 2.76 0.33
C LYS A 574 33.07 2.94 -0.20
N ILE A 575 34.00 2.22 0.40
CA ILE A 575 35.39 2.12 -0.02
C ILE A 575 35.65 0.68 -0.41
N THR A 576 36.21 0.45 -1.59
CA THR A 576 36.53 -0.89 -2.09
C THR A 576 37.96 -0.94 -2.57
N VAL A 577 38.72 -1.93 -2.13
CA VAL A 577 40.01 -2.30 -2.70
C VAL A 577 39.79 -3.54 -3.55
N ARG A 578 40.18 -3.48 -4.82
CA ARG A 578 39.95 -4.54 -5.80
C ARG A 578 41.25 -4.87 -6.51
N ARG A 579 41.60 -6.16 -6.56
CA ARG A 579 42.61 -6.70 -7.46
C ARG A 579 41.92 -7.59 -8.48
N GLN A 580 42.19 -7.39 -9.76
CA GLN A 580 41.64 -8.25 -10.80
C GLN A 580 42.66 -8.56 -11.89
N SER A 581 42.79 -9.84 -12.24
CA SER A 581 43.59 -10.32 -13.36
C SER A 581 42.67 -10.72 -14.50
N PHE A 582 42.98 -10.26 -15.72
CA PHE A 582 42.21 -10.57 -16.92
C PHE A 582 43.05 -11.42 -17.87
N SER A 583 42.50 -12.57 -18.25
CA SER A 583 43.05 -13.44 -19.30
C SER A 583 42.05 -13.58 -20.45
N PRO A 584 42.18 -12.76 -21.51
CA PRO A 584 41.28 -12.79 -22.65
C PRO A 584 41.24 -14.15 -23.37
N LEU A 585 40.03 -14.68 -23.62
CA LEU A 585 39.83 -15.90 -24.42
C LEU A 585 39.43 -15.56 -25.87
N TYR A 586 39.81 -14.37 -26.32
CA TYR A 586 39.58 -13.84 -27.65
C TYR A 586 40.82 -13.06 -28.09
N ARG A 587 41.00 -12.89 -29.41
CA ARG A 587 42.14 -12.14 -29.98
C ARG A 587 42.15 -10.71 -29.45
N PHE A 588 43.17 -10.37 -28.66
CA PHE A 588 43.34 -9.09 -28.00
C PHE A 588 44.83 -8.82 -27.82
N ALA A 589 45.23 -7.59 -28.08
CA ALA A 589 46.53 -7.09 -27.68
C ALA A 589 46.44 -5.60 -27.39
N TYR A 590 47.37 -5.10 -26.60
CA TYR A 590 47.60 -3.68 -26.39
C TYR A 590 49.09 -3.39 -26.37
N TYR A 591 49.48 -2.19 -26.77
CA TYR A 591 50.87 -1.73 -26.63
C TYR A 591 51.19 -1.52 -25.14
N ASN A 592 52.16 -2.28 -24.63
CA ASN A 592 52.61 -2.18 -23.24
C ASN A 592 53.83 -1.23 -23.08
N THR A 593 54.17 -0.51 -24.14
CA THR A 593 55.23 0.51 -24.17
C THR A 593 54.68 1.83 -24.70
N GLU A 594 55.44 2.92 -24.51
CA GLU A 594 55.07 4.23 -25.05
C GLU A 594 55.13 4.27 -26.60
N ARG A 595 55.92 3.39 -27.20
CA ARG A 595 56.01 3.24 -28.65
C ARG A 595 54.80 2.46 -29.17
N ARG A 596 53.91 3.13 -29.90
CA ARG A 596 52.64 2.57 -30.42
C ARG A 596 52.68 2.42 -31.94
N GLU A 597 53.65 1.65 -32.40
CA GLU A 597 53.92 1.41 -33.82
C GLU A 597 53.85 -0.09 -34.14
N PRO A 598 53.61 -0.49 -35.40
CA PRO A 598 53.73 -1.89 -35.81
C PRO A 598 55.09 -2.48 -35.42
N GLY A 599 55.09 -3.63 -34.72
CA GLY A 599 56.31 -4.27 -34.21
C GLY A 599 56.77 -3.84 -32.82
N ALA A 600 56.11 -2.85 -32.19
CA ALA A 600 56.37 -2.54 -30.79
C ALA A 600 55.85 -3.66 -29.84
N PRO A 601 56.44 -3.81 -28.64
CA PRO A 601 56.00 -4.83 -27.69
C PRO A 601 54.52 -4.69 -27.30
N THR A 602 53.86 -5.83 -27.17
CA THR A 602 52.43 -5.93 -26.85
C THR A 602 52.20 -6.96 -25.75
N ALA A 603 51.10 -6.79 -25.02
CA ALA A 603 50.58 -7.80 -24.09
C ALA A 603 49.08 -8.01 -24.32
N ALA A 604 48.56 -9.14 -23.82
CA ALA A 604 47.14 -9.49 -23.87
C ALA A 604 46.54 -9.59 -22.47
N ASP A 605 47.26 -10.24 -21.56
CA ASP A 605 46.91 -10.31 -20.15
C ASP A 605 47.27 -9.01 -19.43
N PHE A 606 46.47 -8.68 -18.42
CA PHE A 606 46.80 -7.58 -17.52
C PHE A 606 46.11 -7.72 -16.16
N THR A 607 46.75 -7.18 -15.14
CA THR A 607 46.28 -7.11 -13.78
C THR A 607 46.03 -5.65 -13.39
N LEU A 608 44.95 -5.41 -12.64
CA LEU A 608 44.61 -4.10 -12.08
C LEU A 608 44.53 -4.19 -10.56
N ALA A 609 45.08 -3.20 -9.87
CA ALA A 609 44.81 -2.91 -8.48
C ALA A 609 44.12 -1.54 -8.38
N GLU A 610 42.95 -1.50 -7.78
CA GLU A 610 42.06 -0.35 -7.76
C GLU A 610 41.59 -0.02 -6.35
N VAL A 611 41.46 1.28 -6.08
CA VAL A 611 40.69 1.82 -4.97
C VAL A 611 39.46 2.51 -5.53
N ILE A 612 38.27 2.12 -5.06
CA ILE A 612 36.99 2.65 -5.50
C ILE A 612 36.32 3.35 -4.33
N LEU A 613 36.04 4.63 -4.51
CA LEU A 613 35.21 5.43 -3.60
C LEU A 613 33.84 5.60 -4.22
N GLU A 614 32.80 5.16 -3.53
CA GLU A 614 31.40 5.34 -3.93
C GLU A 614 30.66 6.14 -2.85
N SER A 615 30.14 7.30 -3.24
CA SER A 615 29.34 8.19 -2.41
C SER A 615 27.93 8.23 -2.96
N ARG A 616 26.94 7.86 -2.14
CA ARG A 616 25.53 7.80 -2.54
C ARG A 616 24.69 8.66 -1.62
N TYR A 617 23.94 9.60 -2.19
CA TYR A 617 23.02 10.48 -1.47
C TYR A 617 21.57 10.27 -1.92
N ALA A 618 20.71 9.87 -0.97
CA ALA A 618 19.31 9.53 -1.13
C ALA A 618 18.50 10.12 0.05
N ARG A 619 18.06 11.37 -0.08
CA ARG A 619 17.47 12.16 1.02
C ARG A 619 16.22 11.53 1.66
N ASP A 620 15.28 11.09 0.83
CA ASP A 620 13.94 10.65 1.26
C ASP A 620 13.76 9.12 1.14
N GLU A 621 14.86 8.39 0.97
CA GLU A 621 14.79 6.94 0.83
C GLU A 621 14.58 6.26 2.19
N VAL A 622 13.54 5.45 2.28
CA VAL A 622 13.26 4.61 3.45
C VAL A 622 13.83 3.23 3.15
N LEU A 623 14.94 2.86 3.81
CA LEU A 623 15.56 1.55 3.68
C LEU A 623 15.01 0.60 4.75
N VAL A 624 14.62 -0.59 4.32
CA VAL A 624 14.09 -1.65 5.18
C VAL A 624 14.99 -2.87 5.14
N GLU A 625 15.30 -3.41 6.32
CA GLU A 625 16.10 -4.62 6.46
C GLU A 625 15.32 -5.83 5.91
N ASN A 626 15.90 -6.57 4.98
CA ASN A 626 15.38 -7.83 4.45
C ASN A 626 16.41 -8.94 4.75
N GLY A 627 16.29 -9.55 5.92
CA GLY A 627 17.31 -10.47 6.44
C GLY A 627 18.67 -9.78 6.60
N ASN A 628 19.66 -10.18 5.79
CA ASN A 628 21.04 -9.64 5.85
C ASN A 628 21.29 -8.56 4.78
N ARG A 629 20.23 -7.97 4.19
CA ARG A 629 20.29 -6.92 3.16
C ARG A 629 19.34 -5.78 3.52
N ARG A 630 19.42 -4.65 2.80
CA ARG A 630 18.40 -3.59 2.84
C ARG A 630 17.77 -3.40 1.47
N MET A 631 16.49 -3.05 1.44
CA MET A 631 15.77 -2.66 0.24
C MET A 631 15.09 -1.32 0.46
N ALA A 632 15.08 -0.46 -0.56
CA ALA A 632 14.35 0.79 -0.54
C ALA A 632 12.83 0.52 -0.60
N MET A 633 12.07 1.27 0.17
CA MET A 633 10.61 1.27 0.16
C MET A 633 10.06 2.59 -0.37
N GLY A 634 8.98 2.48 -1.13
CA GLY A 634 8.31 3.63 -1.74
C GLY A 634 9.01 4.13 -3.00
N LEU A 635 8.42 5.18 -3.59
CA LEU A 635 8.98 5.84 -4.77
C LEU A 635 10.15 6.74 -4.38
N MET A 636 11.22 6.72 -5.19
CA MET A 636 12.34 7.66 -5.07
C MET A 636 11.92 9.04 -5.58
N ARG A 637 11.07 9.73 -4.82
CA ARG A 637 10.51 11.05 -5.19
C ARG A 637 11.58 12.12 -5.31
N TRP A 638 12.64 12.03 -4.50
CA TRP A 638 13.84 12.87 -4.60
C TRP A 638 14.93 12.15 -5.38
N PRO A 639 15.70 12.84 -6.24
CA PRO A 639 16.78 12.21 -7.00
C PRO A 639 17.84 11.60 -6.07
N VAL A 640 18.20 10.36 -6.39
CA VAL A 640 19.32 9.65 -5.79
C VAL A 640 20.56 9.94 -6.60
N PHE A 641 21.57 10.52 -5.96
CA PHE A 641 22.86 10.82 -6.56
C PHE A 641 23.87 9.77 -6.16
N THR A 642 24.59 9.18 -7.12
CA THR A 642 25.69 8.27 -6.85
C THR A 642 26.90 8.76 -7.61
N PHE A 643 27.98 9.05 -6.89
CA PHE A 643 29.28 9.40 -7.45
C PHE A 643 30.27 8.29 -7.16
N ARG A 644 31.02 7.88 -8.17
CA ARG A 644 32.05 6.84 -8.08
C ARG A 644 33.35 7.38 -8.65
N TYR A 645 34.40 7.24 -7.86
CA TYR A 645 35.76 7.50 -8.26
C TYR A 645 36.57 6.21 -8.16
N ILE A 646 37.12 5.76 -9.29
CA ILE A 646 37.98 4.58 -9.37
C ILE A 646 39.39 5.05 -9.66
N MET A 647 40.33 4.68 -8.81
CA MET A 647 41.75 4.96 -8.97
C MET A 647 42.51 3.64 -9.14
N GLY A 648 43.03 3.41 -10.34
CA GLY A 648 43.99 2.35 -10.61
C GLY A 648 45.39 2.77 -10.17
N VAL A 649 46.05 1.93 -9.39
CA VAL A 649 47.40 2.16 -8.87
C VAL A 649 48.37 1.30 -9.66
N ASN A 650 49.48 1.88 -10.12
CA ASN A 650 50.50 1.13 -10.88
C ASN A 650 51.49 0.43 -9.94
N GLN A 651 52.02 -0.73 -10.34
CA GLN A 651 53.07 -1.52 -9.66
C GLN A 651 52.72 -2.05 -8.26
N VAL A 652 51.54 -1.75 -7.73
CA VAL A 652 51.03 -2.30 -6.46
C VAL A 652 50.24 -3.57 -6.77
N LEU A 653 50.50 -4.66 -6.04
CA LEU A 653 49.84 -5.97 -6.21
C LEU A 653 49.92 -6.53 -7.66
N GLY A 654 50.97 -6.16 -8.40
CA GLY A 654 51.19 -6.56 -9.78
C GLY A 654 50.30 -5.83 -10.80
N SER A 655 49.80 -4.64 -10.48
CA SER A 655 48.97 -3.84 -11.38
C SER A 655 49.78 -3.20 -12.51
N ASP A 656 49.26 -3.27 -13.74
CA ASP A 656 49.93 -2.79 -14.96
C ASP A 656 49.60 -1.33 -15.31
N PHE A 657 48.54 -0.75 -14.73
CA PHE A 657 48.01 0.54 -15.16
C PHE A 657 47.77 1.51 -14.00
N LYS A 658 48.18 2.78 -14.20
CA LYS A 658 47.72 3.93 -13.41
C LYS A 658 46.60 4.62 -14.18
N TYR A 659 45.41 4.72 -13.59
CA TYR A 659 44.30 5.38 -14.26
C TYR A 659 43.25 5.91 -13.30
N GLN A 660 42.36 6.75 -13.82
CA GLN A 660 41.24 7.30 -13.07
C GLN A 660 39.94 7.15 -13.87
N LYS A 661 38.85 6.83 -13.17
CA LYS A 661 37.49 6.86 -13.73
C LYS A 661 36.57 7.63 -12.79
N PHE A 662 35.76 8.49 -13.38
CA PHE A 662 34.70 9.22 -12.72
C PHE A 662 33.37 8.75 -13.29
N ASN A 663 32.43 8.40 -12.42
CA ASN A 663 31.08 8.03 -12.82
C ASN A 663 30.06 8.72 -11.91
N PHE A 664 29.05 9.33 -12.52
CA PHE A 664 27.97 10.01 -11.84
C PHE A 664 26.64 9.49 -12.34
N VAL A 665 25.79 9.04 -11.42
CA VAL A 665 24.49 8.46 -11.71
C VAL A 665 23.41 9.21 -10.94
N VAL A 666 22.34 9.58 -11.64
CA VAL A 666 21.13 10.16 -11.06
C VAL A 666 19.96 9.22 -11.35
N THR A 667 19.15 8.91 -10.36
CA THR A 667 17.92 8.11 -10.53
C THR A 667 16.77 8.77 -9.77
N GLN A 668 15.59 8.87 -10.38
CA GLN A 668 14.40 9.42 -9.74
C GLN A 668 13.12 8.82 -10.34
N SER A 669 12.10 8.72 -9.51
CA SER A 669 10.72 8.38 -9.90
C SER A 669 9.82 9.60 -9.70
N VAL A 670 9.21 10.09 -10.78
CA VAL A 670 8.35 11.28 -10.78
C VAL A 670 6.90 10.87 -11.01
N GLN A 671 6.01 11.31 -10.13
CA GLN A 671 4.57 11.14 -10.31
C GLN A 671 4.05 12.27 -11.22
N LEU A 672 3.52 11.92 -12.40
CA LEU A 672 3.01 12.87 -13.39
C LEU A 672 1.48 13.02 -13.33
N GLY A 673 0.89 12.74 -12.16
CA GLY A 673 -0.56 12.78 -11.96
C GLY A 673 -1.29 11.81 -12.89
N GLN A 674 -2.14 12.34 -13.77
CA GLN A 674 -2.94 11.54 -14.73
C GLN A 674 -2.10 10.91 -15.85
N LEU A 675 -0.92 11.45 -16.15
CA LEU A 675 0.00 10.85 -17.12
C LEU A 675 0.71 9.61 -16.56
N GLY A 676 0.54 9.33 -15.26
CA GLY A 676 1.07 8.15 -14.60
C GLY A 676 2.39 8.42 -13.88
N ARG A 677 3.40 7.58 -14.09
CA ARG A 677 4.69 7.65 -13.40
C ARG A 677 5.86 7.48 -14.37
N ALA A 678 6.76 8.46 -14.37
CA ALA A 678 8.02 8.40 -15.12
C ALA A 678 9.19 8.07 -14.20
N ASP A 679 9.92 7.02 -14.54
CA ASP A 679 11.18 6.60 -13.94
C ASP A 679 12.32 6.99 -14.87
N TYR A 680 13.30 7.76 -14.39
CA TYR A 680 14.45 8.15 -15.20
C TYR A 680 15.79 7.87 -14.54
N ARG A 681 16.79 7.58 -15.37
CA ARG A 681 18.18 7.35 -14.97
C ARG A 681 19.13 8.07 -15.92
N ILE A 682 20.04 8.86 -15.35
CA ILE A 682 21.15 9.49 -16.06
C ILE A 682 22.44 8.85 -15.56
N ASP A 683 23.30 8.38 -16.47
CA ASP A 683 24.61 7.78 -16.19
C ASP A 683 25.65 8.51 -17.02
N ALA A 684 26.53 9.26 -16.37
CA ALA A 684 27.62 9.99 -17.00
C ALA A 684 28.97 9.44 -16.53
N GLY A 685 29.94 9.36 -17.43
CA GLY A 685 31.26 8.88 -17.08
C GLY A 685 32.37 9.55 -17.85
N TYR A 686 33.55 9.63 -17.21
CA TYR A 686 34.75 10.22 -17.76
C TYR A 686 36.00 9.45 -17.30
N ILE A 687 36.84 9.08 -18.26
CA ILE A 687 38.08 8.31 -18.08
C ILE A 687 39.20 9.10 -18.77
N PRO A 688 39.88 10.02 -18.07
CA PRO A 688 40.93 10.86 -18.66
C PRO A 688 42.23 10.11 -18.97
N SER A 689 42.33 8.83 -18.59
CA SER A 689 43.53 8.03 -18.73
C SER A 689 43.55 7.23 -20.03
N THR A 690 44.76 6.96 -20.53
CA THR A 690 44.94 6.05 -21.66
C THR A 690 45.02 4.61 -21.18
N VAL A 691 44.00 3.81 -21.46
CA VAL A 691 43.86 2.43 -20.98
C VAL A 691 43.24 1.53 -22.06
N PRO A 692 43.49 0.21 -22.03
CA PRO A 692 42.89 -0.69 -23.00
C PRO A 692 41.37 -0.71 -22.89
N TYR A 693 40.69 -0.99 -24.00
CA TYR A 693 39.22 -0.89 -24.05
C TYR A 693 38.47 -1.77 -23.03
N PRO A 694 38.97 -2.93 -22.53
CA PRO A 694 38.26 -3.65 -21.49
C PRO A 694 38.15 -2.88 -20.16
N ILE A 695 39.00 -1.87 -19.98
CA ILE A 695 38.96 -0.93 -18.86
C ILE A 695 38.03 0.26 -19.19
N LEU A 696 37.76 0.58 -20.46
CA LEU A 696 36.86 1.67 -20.82
C LEU A 696 35.40 1.29 -20.57
N LYS A 697 34.49 2.29 -20.61
CA LYS A 697 33.06 2.01 -20.46
C LYS A 697 32.57 1.24 -21.67
N THR A 698 32.19 0.00 -21.46
CA THR A 698 31.38 -0.75 -22.43
C THR A 698 29.91 -0.53 -22.11
N HIS A 699 29.16 0.02 -23.07
CA HIS A 699 27.72 0.23 -22.89
C HIS A 699 26.98 -1.09 -22.98
N LEU A 700 26.18 -1.37 -21.96
CA LEU A 700 25.49 -2.66 -21.84
C LEU A 700 24.41 -2.77 -22.93
N GLY A 701 24.67 -3.60 -23.94
CA GLY A 701 23.67 -4.08 -24.88
C GLY A 701 22.90 -5.28 -24.33
N ASN A 702 21.85 -5.70 -25.03
CA ASN A 702 21.06 -6.86 -24.63
C ASN A 702 20.58 -7.66 -25.85
N GLN A 703 21.18 -8.83 -26.05
CA GLN A 703 20.81 -9.74 -27.13
C GLN A 703 19.85 -10.85 -26.69
N SER A 704 19.53 -10.92 -25.39
CA SER A 704 18.59 -11.90 -24.82
C SER A 704 17.15 -11.57 -25.20
N PRO A 705 16.21 -12.52 -25.12
CA PRO A 705 14.78 -12.23 -25.30
C PRO A 705 14.17 -11.48 -24.11
N PHE A 706 14.92 -11.31 -23.00
CA PHE A 706 14.41 -10.69 -21.79
C PHE A 706 14.66 -9.19 -21.77
N TYR A 707 13.69 -8.39 -21.34
CA TYR A 707 13.89 -6.96 -21.16
C TYR A 707 14.82 -6.69 -19.96
N ASN A 708 15.71 -5.71 -20.12
CA ASN A 708 16.60 -5.26 -19.06
C ASN A 708 16.64 -3.73 -19.04
N GLY A 709 16.12 -3.10 -17.98
CA GLY A 709 16.11 -1.65 -17.81
C GLY A 709 17.51 -1.03 -17.60
N ALA A 710 18.53 -1.85 -17.30
CA ALA A 710 19.91 -1.41 -17.20
C ALA A 710 20.68 -1.48 -18.54
N ALA A 711 20.09 -2.04 -19.60
CA ALA A 711 20.72 -2.25 -20.90
C ALA A 711 20.03 -1.43 -22.02
N PHE A 712 20.75 -1.20 -23.11
CA PHE A 712 20.16 -0.81 -24.39
C PHE A 712 19.67 -2.08 -25.08
N ASN A 713 18.36 -2.22 -25.21
CA ASN A 713 17.70 -3.48 -25.51
C ASN A 713 17.84 -3.94 -26.97
N LEU A 714 18.21 -3.02 -27.88
CA LEU A 714 18.49 -3.32 -29.29
C LEU A 714 19.97 -3.23 -29.66
N MET A 715 20.81 -2.82 -28.72
CA MET A 715 22.27 -2.79 -28.89
C MET A 715 22.84 -4.21 -28.70
N ARG A 716 23.83 -4.57 -29.50
CA ARG A 716 24.59 -5.81 -29.35
C ARG A 716 25.54 -5.73 -28.17
N PHE A 717 25.98 -6.87 -27.65
CA PHE A 717 27.09 -6.86 -26.70
C PHE A 717 28.32 -6.24 -27.35
N PHE A 718 29.00 -5.37 -26.59
CA PHE A 718 30.23 -4.72 -27.03
C PHE A 718 30.08 -3.89 -28.34
N GLU A 719 28.89 -3.34 -28.62
CA GLU A 719 28.69 -2.51 -29.82
C GLU A 719 29.40 -1.17 -29.71
N PHE A 720 29.21 -0.43 -28.61
CA PHE A 720 29.84 0.87 -28.38
C PHE A 720 30.67 0.91 -27.09
N VAL A 721 31.86 1.48 -27.20
CA VAL A 721 32.76 1.78 -26.09
C VAL A 721 32.96 3.29 -25.97
N SER A 722 33.16 3.81 -24.76
CA SER A 722 33.38 5.24 -24.52
C SER A 722 34.37 5.48 -23.37
N ASP A 723 35.17 6.55 -23.49
CA ASP A 723 35.93 7.12 -22.38
C ASP A 723 35.29 8.40 -21.81
N ARG A 724 34.34 8.99 -22.55
CA ARG A 724 33.42 10.05 -22.09
C ARG A 724 32.03 9.77 -22.61
N TYR A 725 31.03 9.84 -21.75
CA TYR A 725 29.65 9.56 -22.16
C TYR A 725 28.62 10.16 -21.20
N VAL A 726 27.40 10.30 -21.74
CA VAL A 726 26.16 10.51 -21.00
C VAL A 726 25.11 9.58 -21.60
N ALA A 727 24.49 8.76 -20.75
CA ALA A 727 23.37 7.91 -21.08
C ALA A 727 22.14 8.38 -20.29
N VAL A 728 21.02 8.55 -20.98
CA VAL A 728 19.73 8.91 -20.39
C VAL A 728 18.74 7.80 -20.71
N ARG A 729 18.01 7.34 -19.70
CA ARG A 729 16.97 6.33 -19.83
C ARG A 729 15.73 6.80 -19.12
N VAL A 730 14.60 6.67 -19.79
CA VAL A 730 13.28 7.05 -19.29
C VAL A 730 12.32 5.91 -19.55
N GLU A 731 11.56 5.52 -18.54
CA GLU A 731 10.44 4.58 -18.63
C GLU A 731 9.22 5.27 -18.02
N ASP A 732 8.14 5.37 -18.78
CA ASP A 732 6.89 5.99 -18.34
C ASP A 732 5.77 4.96 -18.27
N HIS A 733 5.13 4.88 -17.11
CA HIS A 733 4.00 4.00 -16.83
C HIS A 733 2.73 4.81 -16.84
N PHE A 734 1.86 4.60 -17.83
CA PHE A 734 0.65 5.40 -18.00
C PHE A 734 -0.50 5.00 -17.06
N GLU A 735 -0.30 4.02 -16.17
CA GLU A 735 -1.27 3.56 -15.14
C GLU A 735 -2.72 3.33 -15.66
N GLY A 736 -2.84 2.96 -16.94
CA GLY A 736 -4.11 2.68 -17.62
C GLY A 736 -4.78 3.86 -18.34
N LEU A 737 -4.14 5.03 -18.44
CA LEU A 737 -4.64 6.23 -19.14
C LEU A 737 -5.26 5.91 -20.51
N PHE A 738 -4.56 5.12 -21.33
CA PHE A 738 -5.00 4.79 -22.69
C PHE A 738 -5.82 3.51 -22.77
N LEU A 739 -5.38 2.43 -22.12
CA LEU A 739 -5.98 1.10 -22.29
C LEU A 739 -7.28 0.91 -21.51
N ASN A 740 -7.54 1.70 -20.47
CA ASN A 740 -8.81 1.63 -19.73
C ASN A 740 -10.01 2.11 -20.55
N SER A 741 -9.79 2.87 -21.63
CA SER A 741 -10.84 3.32 -22.54
C SER A 741 -11.35 2.20 -23.45
N VAL A 742 -10.59 1.10 -23.60
CA VAL A 742 -10.98 -0.05 -24.41
C VAL A 742 -11.58 -1.14 -23.50
N PRO A 743 -12.89 -1.44 -23.59
CA PRO A 743 -13.58 -2.30 -22.62
C PRO A 743 -12.95 -3.69 -22.40
N LEU A 744 -12.46 -4.33 -23.47
CA LEU A 744 -11.82 -5.63 -23.41
C LEU A 744 -10.47 -5.57 -22.68
N LEU A 745 -9.64 -4.57 -22.99
CA LEU A 745 -8.31 -4.40 -22.38
C LEU A 745 -8.42 -3.96 -20.92
N LYS A 746 -9.42 -3.13 -20.59
CA LYS A 746 -9.80 -2.79 -19.21
C LYS A 746 -10.15 -4.05 -18.41
N LYS A 747 -10.91 -4.99 -18.99
CA LYS A 747 -11.25 -6.27 -18.33
C LYS A 747 -10.04 -7.17 -18.11
N LEU A 748 -9.05 -7.12 -19.01
CA LEU A 748 -7.79 -7.84 -18.86
C LEU A 748 -6.81 -7.14 -17.90
N ASN A 749 -7.11 -5.90 -17.48
CA ASN A 749 -6.28 -5.04 -16.63
C ASN A 749 -4.88 -4.77 -17.23
N TRP A 750 -4.77 -4.72 -18.55
CA TRP A 750 -3.51 -4.43 -19.23
C TRP A 750 -3.17 -2.95 -19.11
N ARG A 751 -1.88 -2.64 -18.91
CA ARG A 751 -1.40 -1.25 -18.83
C ARG A 751 -0.34 -0.99 -19.90
N LEU A 752 -0.35 0.23 -20.42
CA LEU A 752 0.63 0.69 -21.39
C LEU A 752 1.81 1.34 -20.67
N LEU A 753 3.00 1.16 -21.23
CA LEU A 753 4.20 1.89 -20.85
C LEU A 753 4.96 2.32 -22.10
N ALA A 754 5.81 3.34 -21.95
CA ALA A 754 6.75 3.78 -22.96
C ALA A 754 8.19 3.78 -22.40
N THR A 755 9.17 3.57 -23.27
CA THR A 755 10.59 3.61 -22.92
C THR A 755 11.36 4.44 -23.93
N GLY A 756 12.40 5.14 -23.46
CA GLY A 756 13.29 5.93 -24.29
C GLY A 756 14.69 5.91 -23.72
N ASN A 757 15.66 5.43 -24.51
CA ASN A 757 17.06 5.34 -24.11
C ASN A 757 17.94 6.06 -25.13
N VAL A 758 18.77 6.98 -24.65
CA VAL A 758 19.69 7.77 -25.45
C VAL A 758 21.09 7.67 -24.88
N LEU A 759 22.09 7.55 -25.75
CA LEU A 759 23.50 7.48 -25.41
C LEU A 759 24.30 8.41 -26.32
N TYR A 760 25.06 9.29 -25.69
CA TYR A 760 26.00 10.18 -26.36
C TYR A 760 27.37 10.04 -25.73
N GLY A 761 28.43 10.09 -26.53
CA GLY A 761 29.79 9.92 -26.01
C GLY A 761 30.83 9.75 -27.11
N GLY A 762 32.02 9.33 -26.71
CA GLY A 762 33.10 9.03 -27.64
C GLY A 762 34.30 8.41 -26.95
N VAL A 763 35.32 8.09 -27.75
CA VAL A 763 36.63 7.61 -27.32
C VAL A 763 37.70 8.51 -27.91
N SER A 764 38.66 8.95 -27.10
CA SER A 764 39.84 9.71 -27.49
C SER A 764 40.75 8.93 -28.45
N ALA A 765 41.51 9.66 -29.27
CA ALA A 765 42.46 9.03 -30.19
C ALA A 765 43.50 8.19 -29.45
N ALA A 766 44.02 8.68 -28.31
CA ALA A 766 45.00 7.96 -27.50
C ALA A 766 44.51 6.57 -27.06
N ASN A 767 43.25 6.45 -26.65
CA ASN A 767 42.62 5.18 -26.29
C ASN A 767 42.36 4.28 -27.51
N ARG A 768 41.96 4.85 -28.66
CA ARG A 768 41.76 4.08 -29.90
C ARG A 768 43.06 3.47 -30.43
N HIS A 769 44.18 4.19 -30.32
CA HIS A 769 45.48 3.75 -30.84
C HIS A 769 46.26 2.85 -29.87
N LEU A 770 45.67 2.48 -28.73
CA LEU A 770 46.35 1.58 -27.78
C LEU A 770 46.27 0.10 -28.20
N THR A 771 45.25 -0.27 -28.98
CA THR A 771 45.12 -1.60 -29.57
C THR A 771 45.76 -1.60 -30.96
N PRO A 772 46.71 -2.51 -31.25
CA PRO A 772 47.30 -2.62 -32.59
C PRO A 772 46.23 -3.05 -33.61
N PRO A 773 46.38 -2.68 -34.90
CA PRO A 773 45.41 -3.04 -35.93
C PRO A 773 45.45 -4.53 -36.29
N LEU A 774 46.62 -5.15 -36.17
CA LEU A 774 46.87 -6.56 -36.48
C LEU A 774 47.35 -7.28 -35.22
N ASP A 775 47.02 -8.56 -35.14
CA ASP A 775 47.45 -9.46 -34.10
C ASP A 775 48.96 -9.71 -34.24
N PRO A 776 49.76 -9.48 -33.19
CA PRO A 776 51.21 -9.67 -33.24
C PRO A 776 51.64 -11.11 -33.51
N HIS A 777 50.78 -12.11 -33.26
CA HIS A 777 51.14 -13.53 -33.39
C HIS A 777 50.77 -14.13 -34.75
N ASP A 778 49.62 -13.79 -35.30
CA ASP A 778 49.12 -14.39 -36.55
C ASP A 778 48.91 -13.39 -37.70
N GLY A 779 49.18 -12.09 -37.46
CA GLY A 779 49.08 -11.03 -38.46
C GLY A 779 47.65 -10.71 -38.91
N ARG A 780 46.62 -11.33 -38.30
CA ARG A 780 45.22 -11.09 -38.66
C ARG A 780 44.69 -9.83 -38.02
N PRO A 781 43.67 -9.16 -38.59
CA PRO A 781 43.05 -8.01 -37.97
C PRO A 781 42.53 -8.30 -36.56
N LEU A 782 42.91 -7.47 -35.59
CA LEU A 782 42.37 -7.52 -34.24
C LEU A 782 40.94 -6.97 -34.23
N PRO A 783 40.06 -7.51 -33.38
CA PRO A 783 38.72 -6.99 -33.27
C PRO A 783 38.74 -5.57 -32.69
N THR A 784 38.26 -4.60 -33.46
CA THR A 784 38.11 -3.21 -33.01
C THR A 784 36.77 -3.01 -32.30
N PHE A 785 36.66 -1.96 -31.49
CA PHE A 785 35.40 -1.48 -30.93
C PHE A 785 34.86 -0.30 -31.73
N GLN A 786 33.53 -0.09 -31.72
CA GLN A 786 32.96 1.12 -32.29
C GLN A 786 32.87 2.20 -31.22
N SER A 787 33.06 3.45 -31.65
CA SER A 787 32.83 4.63 -30.83
C SER A 787 31.68 5.43 -31.42
N LEU A 788 30.93 6.10 -30.56
CA LEU A 788 29.89 7.03 -31.00
C LEU A 788 30.54 8.20 -31.76
N GLY A 789 29.83 8.66 -32.79
CA GLY A 789 30.23 9.80 -33.61
C GLY A 789 29.58 11.08 -33.11
N ARG A 790 29.22 11.98 -34.02
CA ARG A 790 28.41 13.17 -33.70
C ARG A 790 26.94 12.84 -33.43
N LEU A 791 26.46 11.69 -33.92
CA LEU A 791 25.08 11.23 -33.74
C LEU A 791 24.99 10.37 -32.46
N PRO A 792 24.05 10.63 -31.54
CA PRO A 792 23.81 9.75 -30.40
C PRO A 792 23.16 8.43 -30.82
N TYR A 793 23.39 7.37 -30.06
CA TYR A 793 22.57 6.17 -30.14
C TYR A 793 21.22 6.43 -29.45
N ALA A 794 20.11 6.05 -30.08
CA ALA A 794 18.78 6.21 -29.52
C ALA A 794 17.88 5.01 -29.86
N GLU A 795 17.12 4.54 -28.87
CA GLU A 795 16.05 3.56 -29.01
C GLU A 795 14.84 4.00 -28.20
N VAL A 796 13.65 3.69 -28.72
CA VAL A 796 12.36 3.96 -28.07
C VAL A 796 11.52 2.71 -28.11
N GLY A 797 10.60 2.55 -27.17
CA GLY A 797 9.69 1.42 -27.18
C GLY A 797 8.38 1.71 -26.47
N TYR A 798 7.45 0.80 -26.68
CA TYR A 798 6.18 0.76 -26.00
C TYR A 798 5.90 -0.67 -25.56
N GLY A 799 5.29 -0.84 -24.40
CA GLY A 799 5.06 -2.15 -23.82
C GLY A 799 3.66 -2.30 -23.24
N VAL A 800 3.23 -3.54 -23.13
CA VAL A 800 2.02 -3.92 -22.41
C VAL A 800 2.44 -4.72 -21.19
N GLU A 801 2.07 -4.23 -20.02
CA GLU A 801 2.31 -4.90 -18.74
C GLU A 801 1.03 -5.45 -18.12
N ASN A 802 1.22 -6.22 -17.03
CA ASN A 802 0.16 -6.88 -16.28
C ASN A 802 -0.52 -8.03 -17.04
N ILE A 803 0.15 -8.60 -18.04
CA ILE A 803 -0.29 -9.79 -18.76
C ILE A 803 -0.22 -10.97 -17.80
N PHE A 804 -1.37 -11.61 -17.53
CA PHE A 804 -1.51 -12.62 -16.47
C PHE A 804 -1.00 -12.15 -15.09
N LYS A 805 -0.99 -10.83 -14.83
CA LYS A 805 -0.49 -10.19 -13.60
C LYS A 805 1.01 -10.28 -13.31
N VAL A 806 1.79 -10.93 -14.18
CA VAL A 806 3.22 -11.19 -13.92
C VAL A 806 4.10 -10.92 -15.13
N ALA A 807 3.55 -10.91 -16.34
CA ALA A 807 4.30 -10.74 -17.57
C ALA A 807 4.14 -9.33 -18.16
N ARG A 808 5.20 -8.90 -18.84
CA ARG A 808 5.30 -7.68 -19.63
C ARG A 808 5.96 -8.02 -20.96
N VAL A 809 5.44 -7.41 -22.03
CA VAL A 809 5.97 -7.52 -23.40
C VAL A 809 6.30 -6.12 -23.88
N ASP A 810 7.53 -5.92 -24.34
CA ASP A 810 8.04 -4.64 -24.85
C ASP A 810 8.35 -4.75 -26.34
N PHE A 811 7.90 -3.75 -27.10
CA PHE A 811 8.21 -3.55 -28.50
C PHE A 811 9.15 -2.35 -28.62
N LEU A 812 10.34 -2.58 -29.16
CA LEU A 812 11.41 -1.59 -29.20
C LEU A 812 11.81 -1.29 -30.64
N HIS A 813 12.13 -0.03 -30.90
CA HIS A 813 12.56 0.52 -32.19
C HIS A 813 13.89 1.26 -32.01
N ARG A 814 14.87 0.92 -32.85
CA ARG A 814 16.15 1.61 -32.93
C ARG A 814 16.00 2.81 -33.86
N LEU A 815 16.34 4.00 -33.38
CA LEU A 815 16.17 5.25 -34.13
C LEU A 815 17.42 5.63 -34.93
N THR A 816 18.61 5.41 -34.38
CA THR A 816 19.88 5.76 -35.00
C THR A 816 20.78 4.55 -35.24
N TYR A 817 21.77 4.69 -36.12
CA TYR A 817 22.67 3.59 -36.51
C TYR A 817 21.92 2.36 -37.07
N ARG A 818 20.84 2.59 -37.83
CA ARG A 818 19.94 1.53 -38.33
C ARG A 818 20.54 0.67 -39.44
N ASP A 819 21.49 1.23 -40.16
CA ASP A 819 22.19 0.57 -41.28
C ASP A 819 23.53 -0.04 -40.84
N ALA A 820 23.82 -0.06 -39.53
CA ALA A 820 25.01 -0.70 -39.02
C ALA A 820 24.93 -2.23 -39.27
N PRO A 821 26.05 -2.90 -39.59
CA PRO A 821 26.07 -4.34 -39.86
C PRO A 821 25.46 -5.15 -38.71
N ASP A 822 24.50 -6.01 -39.03
CA ASP A 822 23.72 -6.83 -38.09
C ASP A 822 22.94 -6.04 -37.03
N ALA A 823 22.64 -4.76 -37.26
CA ALA A 823 21.82 -3.97 -36.36
C ALA A 823 20.38 -4.51 -36.29
N ARG A 824 19.88 -4.68 -35.07
CA ARG A 824 18.47 -4.99 -34.84
C ARG A 824 17.66 -3.70 -34.78
N ASN A 825 16.89 -3.42 -35.83
CA ASN A 825 16.07 -2.21 -35.90
C ASN A 825 14.76 -2.31 -35.11
N PHE A 826 14.31 -3.54 -34.85
CA PHE A 826 13.13 -3.84 -34.06
C PHE A 826 13.39 -5.05 -33.18
N GLY A 827 12.78 -5.09 -32.00
CA GLY A 827 12.88 -6.24 -31.11
C GLY A 827 11.69 -6.33 -30.17
N VAL A 828 11.29 -7.56 -29.88
CA VAL A 828 10.30 -7.89 -28.86
C VAL A 828 11.02 -8.47 -27.65
N LYS A 829 10.74 -7.95 -26.46
CA LYS A 829 11.34 -8.41 -25.21
C LYS A 829 10.27 -8.82 -24.21
N LEU A 830 10.61 -9.77 -23.36
CA LEU A 830 9.74 -10.29 -22.30
C LEU A 830 10.34 -9.96 -20.93
N SER A 831 9.52 -9.56 -19.98
CA SER A 831 9.95 -9.55 -18.57
C SER A 831 8.87 -10.12 -17.67
N LEU A 832 9.32 -10.74 -16.58
CA LEU A 832 8.46 -11.08 -15.47
C LEU A 832 8.63 -10.03 -14.39
N GLN A 833 7.56 -9.32 -14.06
CA GLN A 833 7.54 -8.31 -13.01
C GLN A 833 6.34 -8.56 -12.10
N PHE A 834 6.61 -8.71 -10.80
CA PHE A 834 5.59 -8.69 -9.77
C PHE A 834 5.46 -7.25 -9.27
N LYS A 835 4.55 -6.49 -9.87
CA LYS A 835 4.14 -5.17 -9.39
C LYS A 835 2.78 -5.34 -8.71
N LEU A 836 2.73 -5.04 -7.42
CA LEU A 836 1.49 -5.02 -6.62
C LEU A 836 0.66 -3.78 -6.94
#